data_AF-A0AAV3AC44-F1
#
_entry.id   AF-A0AAV3AC44-F1
#
_cell.length_a   1.000
_cell.length_b   1.000
_cell.length_c   1.000
_cell.angle_alpha   90.00
_cell.angle_beta   90.00
_cell.angle_gamma   90.00
#
_symmetry.space_group_name_H-M   'P 1'
#
loop_
_entity.id
_entity.type
_entity.pdbx_description
1 polymer ?
#
loop_
_entity_poly.entity_id
_entity_poly.type
_entity_poly.pdbx_seq_one_letter_code
_entity_poly.pdbx_strand_id
1 'polypeptide(L)'
;MNSMRFYPSYNDMLLYKSYVQKDLEKYLYNGNYDYTNNGQGSGMILYDGFLYYNCYNSRDLCKYNTKTYVVDPRRTLGDAVFNNRFPYASSGWHDIDFAGDEEGLWVIYATESNSGNMVISKLNATSLEVLQTWQTNQYKTAVTNAFMACGVLYATRALSTQKEEIFYMYNTKTGKEGKLSVQFAKMPENIQSLSYNPNNHKLYVFNDGYQTQSVITESGVLDENGVCYCTVNLSDTTFPADRFEKLEIENRNLTITVEKEITKIYIYQSTLTVYIEQLKNLTKRVEIMENGGLSYTELDFELIKLEIKEMEILIQELKASFNGSSVIIETLYQEIRNISIIVNQLEIYDKNNVLVIRREIVALKKRLEECEKNNTKPNNPSLPPPDYGTCQNGQIINKISKPFVAQLNWLGASYLYGGWGRDTLIGADQSVQWVAPLRTDSRIMETLRFYPSYNDLTIYNGATERILSKKTSSGNYDFSNCGQGGGMILYNKMMYYNCYNTLNICKYNWQTNEYARLVLPGATYTNRFSYSHTAWQDIDFSADEEGLWVIYSTEQNAGNIVISQLNDTSLAILQTWHTTQYKPGVSNAFMVCGVLYATRAISTKQEEIFYMYDTKTNKEGKLSITFDKAKEKVQSLSYNPNDHRLYMFNDGYLVHYDLSFI
;
A
#
# COMPACT_ATOMS: atom_id res chain seq x y z
N MET A 1 2.54 -30.44 19.18
CA MET A 1 2.25 -29.19 19.90
C MET A 1 1.12 -28.53 19.14
N ASN A 2 -0.04 -28.44 19.79
CA ASN A 2 -1.35 -28.28 19.15
C ASN A 2 -1.49 -26.89 18.55
N SER A 3 -1.44 -26.78 17.22
CA SER A 3 -1.67 -25.51 16.51
C SER A 3 -3.16 -25.17 16.52
N MET A 4 -3.45 -23.89 16.77
CA MET A 4 -4.79 -23.32 16.76
C MET A 4 -5.13 -22.92 15.31
N ARG A 5 -6.25 -23.41 14.74
CA ARG A 5 -6.71 -22.98 13.41
C ARG A 5 -7.93 -22.10 13.57
N PHE A 6 -8.03 -20.98 12.88
CA PHE A 6 -9.28 -20.22 12.84
C PHE A 6 -9.85 -20.37 11.45
N TYR A 7 -11.14 -20.67 11.34
CA TYR A 7 -11.86 -20.73 10.07
C TYR A 7 -12.81 -19.53 10.00
N PRO A 8 -12.32 -18.32 9.68
CA PRO A 8 -13.20 -17.29 9.15
C PRO A 8 -13.65 -17.70 7.74
N SER A 9 -14.81 -17.21 7.31
CA SER A 9 -15.19 -17.20 5.89
C SER A 9 -14.05 -16.61 5.06
N TYR A 10 -13.90 -17.11 3.84
CA TYR A 10 -12.67 -17.12 3.04
C TYR A 10 -12.03 -15.76 2.66
N ASN A 11 -12.31 -14.63 3.31
CA ASN A 11 -11.66 -13.33 3.03
C ASN A 11 -11.22 -12.50 4.25
N ASP A 12 -11.31 -13.01 5.48
CA ASP A 12 -11.25 -12.13 6.67
C ASP A 12 -10.02 -12.37 7.54
N MET A 13 -8.83 -11.86 7.16
CA MET A 13 -7.67 -11.84 8.08
C MET A 13 -6.45 -11.04 7.56
N LEU A 14 -6.30 -9.77 7.95
CA LEU A 14 -5.08 -8.97 7.64
C LEU A 14 -4.28 -8.49 8.86
N LEU A 15 -4.76 -8.69 10.09
CA LEU A 15 -3.91 -8.51 11.30
C LEU A 15 -3.34 -9.81 11.87
N TYR A 16 -3.86 -10.96 11.44
CA TYR A 16 -3.61 -12.25 12.08
C TYR A 16 -2.55 -13.10 11.36
N LYS A 17 -2.23 -12.76 10.11
CA LYS A 17 -1.20 -13.47 9.32
C LYS A 17 0.20 -13.36 9.92
N SER A 18 0.53 -12.32 10.68
CA SER A 18 1.87 -12.17 11.26
C SER A 18 2.12 -13.06 12.49
N TYR A 19 1.09 -13.44 13.25
CA TYR A 19 1.26 -14.22 14.49
C TYR A 19 1.01 -15.71 14.33
N VAL A 20 0.17 -16.15 13.38
CA VAL A 20 -0.12 -17.59 13.15
C VAL A 20 0.82 -18.25 12.15
N GLN A 21 1.52 -17.47 11.31
CA GLN A 21 2.33 -18.03 10.23
C GLN A 21 3.55 -18.84 10.71
N LYS A 22 3.99 -18.66 11.95
CA LYS A 22 5.07 -19.48 12.53
C LYS A 22 4.67 -20.95 12.76
N ASP A 23 3.39 -21.26 12.93
CA ASP A 23 2.91 -22.64 13.16
C ASP A 23 2.28 -23.29 11.90
N LEU A 24 2.03 -22.51 10.85
CA LEU A 24 1.47 -23.01 9.58
C LEU A 24 2.43 -23.91 8.79
N GLU A 25 3.74 -23.71 8.92
CA GLU A 25 4.73 -24.44 8.12
C GLU A 25 5.05 -25.86 8.62
N LYS A 26 4.49 -26.29 9.76
CA LYS A 26 4.85 -27.59 10.36
C LYS A 26 3.88 -28.76 10.11
N TYR A 27 2.72 -28.53 9.46
CA TYR A 27 1.66 -29.55 9.35
C TYR A 27 1.04 -29.73 7.95
N LEU A 28 1.69 -29.23 6.89
CA LEU A 28 1.24 -29.49 5.50
C LEU A 28 1.54 -30.93 5.00
N TYR A 29 1.89 -31.85 5.89
CA TYR A 29 2.04 -33.27 5.59
C TYR A 29 1.20 -34.08 6.59
N ASN A 30 0.18 -34.78 6.09
CA ASN A 30 -0.71 -35.77 6.75
C ASN A 30 -2.10 -35.24 7.11
N GLY A 31 -3.06 -35.49 6.21
CA GLY A 31 -4.45 -35.02 6.23
C GLY A 31 -5.39 -35.62 7.28
N ASN A 32 -5.12 -35.41 8.56
CA ASN A 32 -6.11 -35.53 9.63
C ASN A 32 -6.20 -34.19 10.38
N TYR A 33 -7.30 -33.46 10.19
CA TYR A 33 -7.51 -32.13 10.79
C TYR A 33 -8.18 -32.24 12.18
N ASP A 34 -7.47 -31.79 13.22
CA ASP A 34 -8.02 -31.59 14.56
C ASP A 34 -8.57 -30.15 14.68
N TYR A 35 -9.89 -30.01 14.89
CA TYR A 35 -10.61 -28.73 14.95
C TYR A 35 -10.84 -28.22 16.37
N THR A 36 -10.32 -28.93 17.37
CA THR A 36 -10.67 -28.71 18.77
C THR A 36 -10.40 -27.26 19.20
N ASN A 37 -9.26 -26.66 18.84
CA ASN A 37 -8.88 -25.33 19.36
C ASN A 37 -9.31 -24.15 18.50
N ASN A 38 -10.20 -24.35 17.53
CA ASN A 38 -10.52 -23.34 16.56
C ASN A 38 -11.50 -22.30 17.09
N GLY A 39 -11.50 -21.08 16.53
CA GLY A 39 -12.49 -20.04 16.85
C GLY A 39 -13.58 -19.87 15.79
N GLN A 40 -14.72 -19.35 16.21
CA GLN A 40 -15.90 -19.04 15.38
C GLN A 40 -16.18 -17.53 15.36
N GLY A 41 -16.51 -17.02 14.17
CA GLY A 41 -16.80 -15.59 13.95
C GLY A 41 -15.58 -14.68 14.12
N SER A 42 -15.83 -13.37 14.11
CA SER A 42 -14.81 -12.32 14.32
C SER A 42 -15.02 -11.52 15.61
N GLY A 43 -15.84 -12.02 16.52
CA GLY A 43 -16.07 -11.45 17.86
C GLY A 43 -14.98 -11.78 18.89
N MET A 44 -13.71 -11.65 18.50
CA MET A 44 -12.55 -11.96 19.34
C MET A 44 -11.88 -10.70 19.87
N ILE A 45 -11.25 -10.77 21.04
CA ILE A 45 -10.53 -9.64 21.63
C ILE A 45 -9.15 -10.05 22.15
N LEU A 46 -8.17 -9.16 21.98
CA LEU A 46 -6.88 -9.24 22.66
C LEU A 46 -6.97 -8.45 23.97
N TYR A 47 -6.87 -9.14 25.10
CA TYR A 47 -6.97 -8.54 26.43
C TYR A 47 -5.86 -9.08 27.33
N ASP A 48 -5.05 -8.19 27.91
CA ASP A 48 -3.94 -8.54 28.81
C ASP A 48 -2.95 -9.60 28.25
N GLY A 49 -2.65 -9.55 26.95
CA GLY A 49 -1.75 -10.50 26.30
C GLY A 49 -2.34 -11.88 26.03
N PHE A 50 -3.64 -12.06 26.23
CA PHE A 50 -4.39 -13.26 25.84
C PHE A 50 -5.41 -12.94 24.76
N LEU A 51 -5.59 -13.85 23.82
CA LEU A 51 -6.67 -13.79 22.83
C LEU A 51 -7.87 -14.58 23.37
N TYR A 52 -9.03 -13.94 23.42
CA TYR A 52 -10.29 -14.54 23.83
C TYR A 52 -11.23 -14.64 22.63
N TYR A 53 -11.89 -15.78 22.48
CA TYR A 53 -12.71 -16.07 21.31
C TYR A 53 -13.75 -17.16 21.60
N ASN A 54 -14.82 -17.19 20.82
CA ASN A 54 -15.79 -18.28 20.86
C ASN A 54 -15.20 -19.53 20.18
N CYS A 55 -15.21 -20.67 20.86
CA CYS A 55 -14.68 -21.91 20.29
C CYS A 55 -15.59 -22.42 19.17
N TYR A 56 -14.97 -22.97 18.13
CA TYR A 56 -15.62 -23.39 16.90
C TYR A 56 -16.79 -24.35 17.13
N ASN A 57 -17.93 -24.01 16.54
CA ASN A 57 -19.17 -24.79 16.57
C ASN A 57 -19.62 -25.15 18.00
N SER A 58 -19.48 -24.20 18.93
CA SER A 58 -19.84 -24.41 20.32
C SER A 58 -20.24 -23.10 21.01
N ARG A 59 -20.82 -23.23 22.21
CA ARG A 59 -21.02 -22.11 23.14
C ARG A 59 -19.87 -21.96 24.13
N ASP A 60 -18.73 -22.58 23.86
CA ASP A 60 -17.58 -22.52 24.74
C ASP A 60 -16.78 -21.24 24.49
N LEU A 61 -16.23 -20.71 25.58
CA LEU A 61 -15.27 -19.63 25.61
C LEU A 61 -13.86 -20.22 25.62
N CYS A 62 -13.03 -19.73 24.71
CA CYS A 62 -11.64 -20.14 24.56
C CYS A 62 -10.71 -18.97 24.89
N LYS A 63 -9.53 -19.32 25.40
CA LYS A 63 -8.47 -18.38 25.74
C LYS A 63 -7.13 -18.92 25.27
N TYR A 64 -6.35 -18.05 24.65
CA TYR A 64 -5.05 -18.37 24.09
C TYR A 64 -3.99 -17.40 24.60
N ASN A 65 -2.91 -17.95 25.14
CA ASN A 65 -1.76 -17.16 25.56
C ASN A 65 -0.88 -16.83 24.36
N THR A 66 -0.81 -15.54 24.00
CA THR A 66 -0.06 -15.08 22.83
C THR A 66 1.46 -15.16 22.98
N LYS A 67 1.97 -15.33 24.21
CA LYS A 67 3.41 -15.45 24.51
C LYS A 67 3.86 -16.91 24.60
N THR A 68 3.07 -17.77 25.24
CA THR A 68 3.43 -19.18 25.46
C THR A 68 2.87 -20.13 24.41
N TYR A 69 1.97 -19.65 23.55
CA TYR A 69 1.29 -20.44 22.52
C TYR A 69 0.43 -21.57 23.11
N VAL A 70 -0.05 -21.41 24.35
CA VAL A 70 -0.86 -22.39 25.08
C VAL A 70 -2.34 -22.00 25.03
N VAL A 71 -3.20 -22.98 24.76
CA VAL A 71 -4.65 -22.87 24.91
C VAL A 71 -5.01 -23.19 26.35
N ASP A 72 -5.65 -22.25 27.03
CA ASP A 72 -6.18 -22.49 28.38
C ASP A 72 -7.45 -23.37 28.29
N PRO A 73 -7.85 -24.04 29.38
CA PRO A 73 -9.08 -24.84 29.41
C PRO A 73 -10.31 -24.06 28.94
N ARG A 74 -11.12 -24.69 28.08
CA ARG A 74 -12.38 -24.11 27.60
C ARG A 74 -13.39 -24.00 28.72
N ARG A 75 -14.30 -23.05 28.56
CA ARG A 75 -15.41 -22.89 29.49
C ARG A 75 -16.74 -22.70 28.79
N THR A 76 -17.70 -23.56 29.10
CA THR A 76 -19.04 -23.47 28.54
C THR A 76 -19.77 -22.25 29.07
N LEU A 77 -20.27 -21.40 28.16
CA LEU A 77 -21.16 -20.30 28.49
C LEU A 77 -22.60 -20.84 28.59
N GLY A 78 -23.18 -20.75 29.79
CA GLY A 78 -24.53 -21.26 30.07
C GLY A 78 -25.59 -20.59 29.19
N ASP A 79 -26.52 -21.39 28.67
CA ASP A 79 -27.69 -20.99 27.86
C ASP A 79 -27.43 -20.15 26.60
N ALA A 80 -26.17 -19.85 26.29
CA ALA A 80 -25.79 -19.13 25.09
C ALA A 80 -26.11 -19.95 23.83
N VAL A 81 -26.69 -19.25 22.87
CA VAL A 81 -26.90 -19.77 21.53
C VAL A 81 -25.59 -19.71 20.73
N PHE A 82 -25.46 -20.60 19.76
CA PHE A 82 -24.33 -20.66 18.84
C PHE A 82 -24.82 -21.23 17.50
N ASN A 83 -23.94 -21.29 16.50
CA ASN A 83 -24.24 -21.80 15.16
C ASN A 83 -25.18 -20.90 14.33
N ASN A 84 -24.92 -19.60 14.36
CA ASN A 84 -25.56 -18.54 13.59
C ASN A 84 -27.08 -18.42 13.83
N ARG A 85 -27.52 -18.66 15.08
CA ARG A 85 -28.93 -18.63 15.46
C ARG A 85 -29.41 -17.21 15.80
N PHE A 86 -28.57 -16.41 16.45
CA PHE A 86 -28.82 -15.00 16.76
C PHE A 86 -27.57 -14.13 16.47
N PRO A 87 -27.10 -14.08 15.21
CA PRO A 87 -25.99 -13.19 14.82
C PRO A 87 -26.42 -11.72 14.84
N TYR A 88 -25.46 -10.81 14.67
CA TYR A 88 -25.79 -9.40 14.44
C TYR A 88 -26.41 -9.20 13.04
N ALA A 89 -27.05 -8.06 12.81
CA ALA A 89 -27.70 -7.75 11.54
C ALA A 89 -26.70 -7.62 10.36
N SER A 90 -25.48 -7.15 10.62
CA SER A 90 -24.48 -6.86 9.58
C SER A 90 -23.46 -7.98 9.36
N SER A 91 -23.41 -9.00 10.22
CA SER A 91 -22.39 -10.05 10.15
C SER A 91 -22.90 -11.42 10.64
N GLY A 92 -22.60 -12.47 9.87
CA GLY A 92 -22.90 -13.85 10.24
C GLY A 92 -21.83 -14.45 11.16
N TRP A 93 -22.24 -15.43 11.98
CA TRP A 93 -21.40 -16.21 12.89
C TRP A 93 -20.92 -15.49 14.17
N HIS A 94 -21.61 -14.42 14.57
CA HIS A 94 -21.35 -13.63 15.80
C HIS A 94 -22.39 -13.87 16.90
N ASP A 95 -22.74 -15.12 17.21
CA ASP A 95 -23.68 -15.40 18.31
C ASP A 95 -23.11 -15.01 19.67
N ILE A 96 -21.79 -15.14 19.84
CA ILE A 96 -21.03 -14.85 21.05
C ILE A 96 -19.86 -13.94 20.66
N ASP A 97 -19.77 -12.79 21.33
CA ASP A 97 -18.87 -11.70 20.98
C ASP A 97 -18.16 -11.16 22.22
N PHE A 98 -16.83 -11.10 22.20
CA PHE A 98 -16.06 -10.60 23.34
C PHE A 98 -15.88 -9.09 23.28
N ALA A 99 -15.98 -8.44 24.42
CA ALA A 99 -15.75 -7.01 24.57
C ALA A 99 -14.86 -6.72 25.77
N GLY A 100 -14.14 -5.60 25.75
CA GLY A 100 -13.27 -5.15 26.84
C GLY A 100 -13.46 -3.67 27.07
N ASP A 101 -13.49 -3.27 28.33
CA ASP A 101 -13.60 -1.87 28.74
C ASP A 101 -12.76 -1.58 29.99
N GLU A 102 -12.95 -0.41 30.59
CA GLU A 102 -12.26 0.03 31.80
C GLU A 102 -12.55 -0.85 33.02
N GLU A 103 -13.65 -1.62 33.01
CA GLU A 103 -14.08 -2.45 34.12
C GLU A 103 -13.71 -3.92 34.00
N GLY A 104 -13.35 -4.39 32.80
CA GLY A 104 -12.83 -5.73 32.59
C GLY A 104 -13.17 -6.36 31.24
N LEU A 105 -13.16 -7.70 31.24
CA LEU A 105 -13.52 -8.53 30.09
C LEU A 105 -15.00 -8.91 30.16
N TRP A 106 -15.67 -8.83 29.02
CA TRP A 106 -17.09 -9.09 28.86
C TRP A 106 -17.36 -10.03 27.69
N VAL A 107 -18.52 -10.65 27.72
CA VAL A 107 -19.07 -11.39 26.58
C VAL A 107 -20.51 -10.95 26.33
N ILE A 108 -20.83 -10.67 25.07
CA ILE A 108 -22.12 -10.25 24.54
C ILE A 108 -22.67 -11.40 23.72
N TYR A 109 -23.87 -11.86 24.03
CA TYR A 109 -24.48 -13.03 23.39
C TYR A 109 -26.00 -12.94 23.43
N ALA A 110 -26.69 -13.97 22.96
CA ALA A 110 -28.14 -14.11 23.12
C ALA A 110 -28.50 -15.48 23.69
N THR A 111 -29.68 -15.57 24.30
CA THR A 111 -30.24 -16.83 24.82
C THR A 111 -31.67 -17.00 24.32
N GLU A 112 -32.12 -18.25 24.16
CA GLU A 112 -33.52 -18.54 23.81
C GLU A 112 -34.48 -18.15 24.93
N SER A 113 -34.06 -18.35 26.18
CA SER A 113 -34.83 -17.97 27.37
C SER A 113 -35.06 -16.46 27.47
N ASN A 114 -34.14 -15.64 26.94
CA ASN A 114 -34.30 -14.18 26.85
C ASN A 114 -34.86 -13.72 25.50
N SER A 115 -35.59 -14.59 24.79
CA SER A 115 -36.24 -14.29 23.50
C SER A 115 -35.28 -13.72 22.43
N GLY A 116 -34.00 -14.11 22.44
CA GLY A 116 -32.99 -13.62 21.50
C GLY A 116 -32.51 -12.19 21.74
N ASN A 117 -32.90 -11.56 22.86
CA ASN A 117 -32.33 -10.28 23.28
C ASN A 117 -30.88 -10.45 23.75
N MET A 118 -30.11 -9.37 23.61
CA MET A 118 -28.71 -9.35 24.05
C MET A 118 -28.61 -9.64 25.54
N VAL A 119 -27.61 -10.43 25.90
CA VAL A 119 -27.20 -10.75 27.25
C VAL A 119 -25.72 -10.40 27.34
N ILE A 120 -25.34 -9.75 28.43
CA ILE A 120 -23.95 -9.40 28.70
C ILE A 120 -23.51 -10.09 29.98
N SER A 121 -22.32 -10.68 29.97
CA SER A 121 -21.74 -11.32 31.13
C SER A 121 -20.32 -10.80 31.36
N LYS A 122 -20.00 -10.44 32.61
CA LYS A 122 -18.66 -10.06 33.02
C LYS A 122 -17.86 -11.32 33.31
N LEU A 123 -16.65 -11.40 32.79
CA LEU A 123 -15.81 -12.59 32.89
C LEU A 123 -14.60 -12.35 33.80
N ASN A 124 -14.20 -13.39 34.53
CA ASN A 124 -12.87 -13.47 35.07
C ASN A 124 -11.88 -13.73 33.92
N ALA A 125 -11.00 -12.79 33.61
CA ALA A 125 -10.04 -12.94 32.51
C ALA A 125 -9.07 -14.13 32.70
N THR A 126 -8.82 -14.55 33.94
CA THR A 126 -7.95 -15.70 34.22
C THR A 126 -8.68 -17.03 33.97
N SER A 127 -9.87 -17.23 34.56
CA SER A 127 -10.57 -18.53 34.58
C SER A 127 -11.76 -18.64 33.61
N LEU A 128 -12.10 -17.57 32.88
CA LEU A 128 -13.32 -17.40 32.08
C LEU A 128 -14.63 -17.54 32.87
N GLU A 129 -14.59 -17.57 34.20
CA GLU A 129 -15.77 -17.59 35.08
C GLU A 129 -16.71 -16.45 34.70
N VAL A 130 -18.00 -16.76 34.53
CA VAL A 130 -19.03 -15.74 34.55
C VAL A 130 -19.14 -15.23 35.98
N LEU A 131 -18.74 -13.98 36.18
CA LEU A 131 -18.82 -13.30 37.47
C LEU A 131 -20.25 -12.78 37.71
N GLN A 132 -20.87 -12.24 36.67
CA GLN A 132 -22.23 -11.70 36.72
C GLN A 132 -22.81 -11.60 35.30
N THR A 133 -24.13 -11.70 35.19
CA THR A 133 -24.89 -11.66 33.93
C THR A 133 -26.01 -10.63 34.02
N TRP A 134 -26.26 -9.92 32.92
CA TRP A 134 -27.36 -8.98 32.76
C TRP A 134 -28.11 -9.28 31.47
N GLN A 135 -29.44 -9.30 31.57
CA GLN A 135 -30.34 -9.47 30.43
C GLN A 135 -30.85 -8.11 29.99
N THR A 136 -30.82 -7.86 28.67
CA THR A 136 -31.32 -6.64 28.06
C THR A 136 -32.66 -6.90 27.36
N ASN A 137 -33.39 -5.84 27.00
CA ASN A 137 -34.59 -5.93 26.17
C ASN A 137 -34.34 -5.58 24.70
N GLN A 138 -33.09 -5.56 24.25
CA GLN A 138 -32.74 -5.25 22.87
C GLN A 138 -32.43 -6.51 22.07
N TYR A 139 -33.22 -6.74 21.01
CA TYR A 139 -33.08 -7.92 20.16
C TYR A 139 -31.76 -7.92 19.40
N LYS A 140 -30.95 -8.99 19.54
CA LYS A 140 -29.56 -9.01 19.06
C LYS A 140 -29.47 -8.93 17.54
N THR A 141 -30.37 -9.57 16.81
CA THR A 141 -30.34 -9.53 15.33
C THR A 141 -30.88 -8.22 14.76
N ALA A 142 -31.34 -7.28 15.60
CA ALA A 142 -31.79 -5.95 15.20
C ALA A 142 -30.69 -4.88 15.35
N VAL A 143 -29.53 -5.22 15.91
CA VAL A 143 -28.38 -4.31 16.04
C VAL A 143 -27.33 -4.66 15.00
N THR A 144 -26.64 -3.65 14.45
CA THR A 144 -25.53 -3.89 13.51
C THR A 144 -24.29 -4.36 14.27
N ASN A 145 -23.98 -3.75 15.41
CA ASN A 145 -22.93 -4.24 16.30
C ASN A 145 -23.16 -3.75 17.75
N ALA A 146 -22.31 -4.18 18.68
CA ALA A 146 -22.35 -3.72 20.06
C ALA A 146 -20.95 -3.67 20.68
N PHE A 147 -20.77 -2.81 21.69
CA PHE A 147 -19.52 -2.69 22.43
C PHE A 147 -19.76 -2.32 23.89
N MET A 148 -18.76 -2.55 24.74
CA MET A 148 -18.77 -2.14 26.15
C MET A 148 -17.85 -0.93 26.34
N ALA A 149 -18.29 0.06 27.11
CA ALA A 149 -17.45 1.15 27.60
C ALA A 149 -17.94 1.57 29.00
N CYS A 150 -17.03 1.72 29.96
CA CYS A 150 -17.32 2.15 31.33
C CYS A 150 -18.45 1.36 32.03
N GLY A 151 -18.56 0.05 31.78
CA GLY A 151 -19.61 -0.82 32.32
C GLY A 151 -20.98 -0.63 31.66
N VAL A 152 -21.04 0.03 30.50
CA VAL A 152 -22.27 0.27 29.73
C VAL A 152 -22.16 -0.42 28.38
N LEU A 153 -23.17 -1.24 28.05
CA LEU A 153 -23.35 -1.79 26.71
C LEU A 153 -23.94 -0.71 25.80
N TYR A 154 -23.35 -0.51 24.63
CA TYR A 154 -23.87 0.33 23.57
C TYR A 154 -24.12 -0.52 22.32
N ALA A 155 -25.21 -0.24 21.61
CA ALA A 155 -25.52 -0.91 20.35
C ALA A 155 -25.81 0.07 19.21
N THR A 156 -25.35 -0.32 18.02
CA THR A 156 -25.42 0.49 16.81
C THR A 156 -26.48 -0.02 15.84
N ARG A 157 -26.99 0.88 15.00
CA ARG A 157 -27.81 0.52 13.84
C ARG A 157 -27.53 1.43 12.66
N ALA A 158 -27.78 0.92 11.46
CA ALA A 158 -27.83 1.74 10.26
C ALA A 158 -29.09 2.63 10.26
N LEU A 159 -28.90 3.93 10.04
CA LEU A 159 -29.98 4.91 9.84
C LEU A 159 -30.31 5.10 8.36
N SER A 160 -29.28 5.09 7.51
CA SER A 160 -29.41 5.26 6.07
C SER A 160 -28.20 4.63 5.36
N THR A 161 -28.14 4.77 4.04
CA THR A 161 -26.96 4.39 3.24
C THR A 161 -25.72 5.24 3.55
N GLN A 162 -25.82 6.28 4.37
CA GLN A 162 -24.71 7.22 4.68
C GLN A 162 -24.52 7.47 6.18
N LYS A 163 -25.43 7.03 7.05
CA LYS A 163 -25.33 7.24 8.50
C LYS A 163 -25.61 5.98 9.30
N GLU A 164 -24.87 5.81 10.38
CA GLU A 164 -25.20 4.92 11.50
C GLU A 164 -25.49 5.75 12.75
N GLU A 165 -26.08 5.11 13.76
CA GLU A 165 -26.17 5.71 15.08
C GLU A 165 -25.97 4.69 16.20
N ILE A 166 -25.50 5.18 17.35
CA ILE A 166 -25.63 4.50 18.63
C ILE A 166 -27.03 4.84 19.14
N PHE A 167 -27.91 3.84 19.17
CA PHE A 167 -29.33 4.05 19.46
C PHE A 167 -29.79 3.42 20.77
N TYR A 168 -28.99 2.55 21.36
CA TYR A 168 -29.34 1.79 22.56
C TYR A 168 -28.17 1.76 23.53
N MET A 169 -28.49 1.84 24.82
CA MET A 169 -27.55 1.58 25.90
C MET A 169 -28.17 0.77 27.03
N TYR A 170 -27.33 0.02 27.75
CA TYR A 170 -27.67 -0.67 28.99
C TYR A 170 -26.55 -0.48 30.02
N ASN A 171 -26.85 0.13 31.16
CA ASN A 171 -25.90 0.37 32.24
C ASN A 171 -25.92 -0.78 33.26
N THR A 172 -24.80 -1.49 33.40
CA THR A 172 -24.69 -2.69 34.28
C THR A 172 -24.74 -2.38 35.77
N LYS A 173 -24.36 -1.16 36.19
CA LYS A 173 -24.41 -0.72 37.58
C LYS A 173 -25.83 -0.39 38.02
N THR A 174 -26.58 0.31 37.18
CA THR A 174 -27.93 0.78 37.51
C THR A 174 -29.03 -0.16 37.04
N GLY A 175 -28.72 -1.12 36.16
CA GLY A 175 -29.70 -1.98 35.49
C GLY A 175 -30.68 -1.22 34.60
N LYS A 176 -30.32 0.00 34.17
CA LYS A 176 -31.18 0.87 33.35
C LYS A 176 -30.79 0.77 31.89
N GLU A 177 -31.80 0.66 31.03
CA GLU A 177 -31.66 0.77 29.58
C GLU A 177 -32.23 2.09 29.07
N GLY A 178 -31.70 2.55 27.93
CA GLY A 178 -32.07 3.83 27.35
C GLY A 178 -31.90 3.85 25.84
N LYS A 179 -32.69 4.71 25.18
CA LYS A 179 -32.52 5.03 23.78
C LYS A 179 -31.59 6.23 23.64
N LEU A 180 -30.67 6.13 22.70
CA LEU A 180 -29.75 7.19 22.30
C LEU A 180 -30.04 7.58 20.85
N SER A 181 -29.45 8.67 20.38
CA SER A 181 -29.40 9.00 18.94
C SER A 181 -28.10 9.74 18.66
N VAL A 182 -26.99 9.03 18.87
CA VAL A 182 -25.66 9.54 18.53
C VAL A 182 -25.36 9.12 17.11
N GLN A 183 -25.53 10.03 16.17
CA GLN A 183 -25.33 9.76 14.74
C GLN A 183 -23.87 9.97 14.35
N PHE A 184 -23.36 9.10 13.49
CA PHE A 184 -22.03 9.21 12.90
C PHE A 184 -22.05 8.72 11.45
N ALA A 185 -20.96 9.01 10.72
CA ALA A 185 -20.82 8.56 9.33
C ALA A 185 -20.96 7.03 9.25
N LYS A 186 -21.66 6.53 8.23
CA LYS A 186 -21.91 5.09 8.10
C LYS A 186 -20.59 4.32 8.15
N MET A 187 -20.53 3.29 9.00
CA MET A 187 -19.41 2.35 8.95
C MET A 187 -19.43 1.58 7.62
N PRO A 188 -18.28 1.21 7.07
CA PRO A 188 -18.18 0.45 5.83
C PRO A 188 -19.13 -0.76 5.77
N GLU A 189 -19.68 -1.08 4.60
CA GLU A 189 -20.61 -2.21 4.43
C GLU A 189 -19.93 -3.54 4.75
N ASN A 190 -20.62 -4.47 5.44
CA ASN A 190 -20.08 -5.74 5.96
C ASN A 190 -19.21 -5.64 7.22
N ILE A 191 -19.51 -4.73 8.15
CA ILE A 191 -18.83 -4.66 9.47
C ILE A 191 -18.74 -6.04 10.10
N GLN A 192 -17.51 -6.54 10.22
CA GLN A 192 -17.22 -7.86 10.77
C GLN A 192 -16.95 -7.78 12.27
N SER A 193 -16.43 -6.66 12.78
CA SER A 193 -16.22 -6.47 14.22
C SER A 193 -16.19 -4.98 14.58
N LEU A 194 -16.72 -4.66 15.76
CA LEU A 194 -16.61 -3.36 16.40
C LEU A 194 -16.02 -3.57 17.80
N SER A 195 -14.87 -2.96 18.08
CA SER A 195 -14.16 -3.16 19.35
C SER A 195 -13.77 -1.84 19.99
N TYR A 196 -14.12 -1.67 21.26
CA TYR A 196 -13.65 -0.54 22.07
C TYR A 196 -12.30 -0.85 22.71
N ASN A 197 -11.40 0.12 22.75
CA ASN A 197 -10.12 0.01 23.44
C ASN A 197 -10.06 1.01 24.61
N PRO A 198 -10.11 0.54 25.86
CA PRO A 198 -10.13 1.43 27.03
C PRO A 198 -8.81 2.19 27.25
N ASN A 199 -7.69 1.76 26.65
CA ASN A 199 -6.39 2.44 26.83
C ASN A 199 -6.27 3.74 26.03
N ASN A 200 -6.98 3.84 24.90
CA ASN A 200 -6.95 5.02 24.05
C ASN A 200 -8.34 5.60 23.77
N HIS A 201 -9.37 5.00 24.36
CA HIS A 201 -10.77 5.37 24.26
C HIS A 201 -11.30 5.42 22.82
N LYS A 202 -10.79 4.55 21.94
CA LYS A 202 -11.19 4.49 20.53
C LYS A 202 -12.01 3.25 20.20
N LEU A 203 -12.90 3.40 19.22
CA LEU A 203 -13.61 2.29 18.58
C LEU A 203 -12.88 1.87 17.30
N TYR A 204 -12.69 0.57 17.14
CA TYR A 204 -12.05 -0.06 16.00
C TYR A 204 -13.09 -0.80 15.19
N VAL A 205 -13.11 -0.55 13.89
CA VAL A 205 -14.04 -1.19 12.95
C VAL A 205 -13.23 -2.08 12.01
N PHE A 206 -13.64 -3.33 11.86
CA PHE A 206 -13.06 -4.25 10.90
C PHE A 206 -14.07 -4.58 9.80
N ASN A 207 -13.66 -4.41 8.54
CA ASN A 207 -14.50 -4.69 7.36
C ASN A 207 -13.65 -5.19 6.17
N ASP A 208 -14.13 -6.20 5.44
CA ASP A 208 -13.65 -6.66 4.13
C ASP A 208 -12.11 -6.63 3.95
N GLY A 209 -11.38 -7.14 4.94
CA GLY A 209 -9.91 -7.22 4.93
C GLY A 209 -9.16 -5.92 5.25
N TYR A 210 -9.85 -4.78 5.44
CA TYR A 210 -9.25 -3.50 5.82
C TYR A 210 -9.59 -3.13 7.27
N GLN A 211 -8.59 -2.75 8.06
CA GLN A 211 -8.84 -2.03 9.31
C GLN A 211 -9.03 -0.54 8.99
N THR A 212 -10.23 -0.03 9.23
CA THR A 212 -10.46 1.42 9.23
C THR A 212 -10.45 1.91 10.67
N GLN A 213 -9.66 2.95 10.94
CA GLN A 213 -9.68 3.63 12.24
C GLN A 213 -10.78 4.68 12.21
N SER A 214 -11.88 4.42 12.89
CA SER A 214 -12.82 5.49 13.26
C SER A 214 -12.32 6.11 14.56
N VAL A 215 -11.71 7.29 14.48
CA VAL A 215 -11.28 8.02 15.67
C VAL A 215 -12.51 8.57 16.38
N ILE A 216 -13.01 7.83 17.36
CA ILE A 216 -13.83 8.38 18.43
C ILE A 216 -12.84 8.63 19.57
N THR A 217 -12.54 9.89 19.87
CA THR A 217 -11.77 10.27 21.06
C THR A 217 -12.76 10.66 22.15
N GLU A 218 -12.83 9.92 23.26
CA GLU A 218 -13.54 10.41 24.44
C GLU A 218 -12.79 10.13 25.75
N SER A 219 -13.11 10.92 26.76
CA SER A 219 -12.81 10.64 28.16
C SER A 219 -14.15 10.71 28.87
N GLY A 220 -14.62 9.61 29.45
CA GLY A 220 -15.91 9.57 30.13
C GLY A 220 -15.93 10.57 31.29
N VAL A 221 -16.93 11.46 31.34
CA VAL A 221 -17.15 12.37 32.47
C VAL A 221 -18.46 11.98 33.15
N LEU A 222 -18.39 11.82 34.47
CA LEU A 222 -19.54 11.59 35.34
C LEU A 222 -20.24 12.93 35.64
N ASP A 223 -21.57 13.01 35.56
CA ASP A 223 -22.26 14.10 36.26
C ASP A 223 -22.33 13.90 37.77
N GLU A 224 -22.75 14.98 38.43
CA GLU A 224 -23.16 15.06 39.83
C GLU A 224 -24.21 13.99 40.24
N ASN A 225 -24.89 13.32 39.30
CA ASN A 225 -25.84 12.23 39.58
C ASN A 225 -25.26 10.82 39.33
N GLY A 226 -23.97 10.71 38.97
CA GLY A 226 -23.31 9.45 38.67
C GLY A 226 -23.71 8.84 37.32
N VAL A 227 -24.33 9.62 36.44
CA VAL A 227 -24.63 9.24 35.05
C VAL A 227 -23.42 9.61 34.20
N CYS A 228 -22.81 8.60 33.57
CA CYS A 228 -21.76 8.82 32.58
C CYS A 228 -22.41 9.31 31.28
N TYR A 229 -22.05 10.50 30.82
CA TYR A 229 -22.39 10.96 29.48
C TYR A 229 -21.15 11.01 28.58
N CYS A 230 -21.32 10.48 27.37
CA CYS A 230 -20.34 10.56 26.30
C CYS A 230 -20.64 11.82 25.48
N THR A 231 -19.65 12.68 25.31
CA THR A 231 -19.77 13.89 24.48
C THR A 231 -19.02 13.65 23.18
N VAL A 232 -19.77 13.25 22.15
CA VAL A 232 -19.20 12.85 20.86
C VAL A 232 -18.71 14.09 20.12
N ASN A 233 -17.40 14.31 20.11
CA ASN A 233 -16.79 15.36 19.30
C ASN A 233 -16.11 14.76 18.07
N LEU A 234 -16.77 14.89 16.92
CA LEU A 234 -16.25 14.46 15.63
C LEU A 234 -15.26 15.52 15.12
N SER A 235 -13.96 15.27 15.24
CA SER A 235 -12.99 16.01 14.42
C SER A 235 -13.15 15.54 12.97
N ASP A 236 -13.81 16.36 12.18
CA ASP A 236 -14.15 16.13 10.78
C ASP A 236 -12.86 16.07 9.93
N THR A 237 -12.26 14.88 9.81
CA THR A 237 -11.07 14.63 8.97
C THR A 237 -11.23 13.38 8.12
N THR A 238 -12.43 13.12 7.60
CA THR A 238 -12.65 11.99 6.69
C THR A 238 -12.88 12.50 5.28
N PHE A 239 -11.86 12.33 4.44
CA PHE A 239 -11.99 12.24 2.99
C PHE A 239 -13.23 11.38 2.64
N PRO A 240 -14.11 11.82 1.71
CA PRO A 240 -15.39 11.16 1.45
C PRO A 240 -15.18 9.88 0.64
N ALA A 241 -14.71 8.84 1.32
CA ALA A 241 -14.38 7.54 0.76
C ALA A 241 -15.59 6.90 0.05
N ASP A 242 -16.81 7.14 0.55
CA ASP A 242 -18.07 6.70 -0.05
C ASP A 242 -18.30 7.29 -1.45
N ARG A 243 -17.94 8.56 -1.64
CA ARG A 243 -18.06 9.25 -2.94
C ARG A 243 -16.93 8.87 -3.88
N PHE A 244 -15.74 8.63 -3.35
CA PHE A 244 -14.60 8.17 -4.13
C PHE A 244 -14.79 6.72 -4.62
N GLU A 245 -15.28 5.83 -3.76
CA GLU A 245 -15.62 4.45 -4.12
C GLU A 245 -16.75 4.41 -5.16
N LYS A 246 -17.79 5.23 -5.00
CA LYS A 246 -18.85 5.36 -6.02
C LYS A 246 -18.30 5.87 -7.35
N LEU A 247 -17.40 6.86 -7.32
CA LEU A 247 -16.73 7.37 -8.51
C LEU A 247 -15.87 6.30 -9.19
N GLU A 248 -15.17 5.47 -8.41
CA GLU A 248 -14.36 4.37 -8.90
C GLU A 248 -15.21 3.29 -9.59
N ILE A 249 -16.34 2.91 -8.98
CA ILE A 249 -17.30 1.94 -9.55
C ILE A 249 -17.91 2.48 -10.85
N GLU A 250 -18.35 3.74 -10.87
CA GLU A 250 -18.91 4.37 -12.08
C GLU A 250 -17.86 4.47 -13.20
N ASN A 251 -16.61 4.82 -12.87
CA ASN A 251 -15.51 4.88 -13.83
C ASN A 251 -15.17 3.50 -14.43
N ARG A 252 -15.23 2.44 -13.62
CA ARG A 252 -15.00 1.06 -14.09
C ARG A 252 -16.10 0.60 -15.05
N ASN A 253 -17.37 0.90 -14.77
CA ASN A 253 -18.50 0.56 -15.64
C ASN A 253 -18.45 1.35 -16.97
N LEU A 254 -18.06 2.62 -16.92
CA LEU A 254 -17.87 3.45 -18.10
C LEU A 254 -16.74 2.91 -18.99
N THR A 255 -15.62 2.51 -18.39
CA THR A 255 -14.48 1.92 -19.10
C THR A 255 -14.88 0.64 -19.85
N ILE A 256 -15.62 -0.25 -19.19
CA ILE A 256 -16.16 -1.49 -19.81
C ILE A 256 -17.08 -1.17 -21.00
N THR A 257 -17.93 -0.15 -20.86
CA THR A 257 -18.85 0.27 -21.93
C THR A 257 -18.11 0.86 -23.12
N VAL A 258 -17.11 1.70 -22.87
CA VAL A 258 -16.26 2.30 -23.91
C VAL A 258 -15.44 1.24 -24.65
N GLU A 259 -14.84 0.28 -23.96
CA GLU A 259 -14.10 -0.83 -24.58
C GLU A 259 -15.00 -1.69 -25.49
N LYS A 260 -16.25 -1.92 -25.08
CA LYS A 260 -17.23 -2.65 -25.89
C LYS A 260 -17.57 -1.90 -27.18
N GLU A 261 -17.67 -0.57 -27.15
CA GLU A 261 -17.91 0.25 -28.35
C GLU A 261 -16.67 0.34 -29.25
N ILE A 262 -15.47 0.46 -28.67
CA ILE A 262 -14.21 0.39 -29.42
C ILE A 262 -14.12 -0.93 -30.20
N THR A 263 -14.52 -2.05 -29.57
CA THR A 263 -14.53 -3.36 -30.21
C THR A 263 -15.49 -3.41 -31.42
N LYS A 264 -16.67 -2.77 -31.33
CA LYS A 264 -17.58 -2.66 -32.48
C LYS A 264 -17.00 -1.80 -33.61
N ILE A 265 -16.33 -0.70 -33.28
CA ILE A 265 -15.65 0.15 -34.27
C ILE A 265 -14.59 -0.64 -35.05
N TYR A 266 -13.79 -1.48 -34.36
CA TYR A 266 -12.82 -2.34 -35.04
C TYR A 266 -13.47 -3.36 -35.98
N ILE A 267 -14.62 -3.95 -35.58
CA ILE A 267 -15.40 -4.83 -36.45
C ILE A 267 -15.89 -4.06 -37.69
N TYR A 268 -16.47 -2.87 -37.52
CA TYR A 268 -16.92 -2.04 -38.65
C TYR A 268 -15.78 -1.63 -39.59
N GLN A 269 -14.62 -1.26 -39.05
CA GLN A 269 -13.43 -0.92 -39.84
C GLN A 269 -12.96 -2.12 -40.67
N SER A 270 -12.97 -3.33 -40.09
CA SER A 270 -12.61 -4.56 -40.81
C SER A 270 -13.58 -4.88 -41.94
N THR A 271 -14.89 -4.75 -41.72
CA THR A 271 -15.92 -4.97 -42.74
C THR A 271 -15.84 -3.92 -43.85
N LEU A 272 -15.61 -2.65 -43.52
CA LEU A 272 -15.46 -1.57 -44.50
C LEU A 272 -14.25 -1.80 -45.41
N THR A 273 -13.16 -2.36 -44.89
CA THR A 273 -11.95 -2.67 -45.66
C THR A 273 -12.24 -3.73 -46.74
N VAL A 274 -13.01 -4.77 -46.41
CA VAL A 274 -13.45 -5.80 -47.37
C VAL A 274 -14.31 -5.19 -48.48
N TYR A 275 -15.23 -4.29 -48.13
CA TYR A 275 -16.09 -3.63 -49.13
C TYR A 275 -15.31 -2.72 -50.08
N ILE A 276 -14.30 -2.00 -49.59
CA ILE A 276 -13.44 -1.17 -50.44
C ILE A 276 -12.68 -2.04 -51.45
N GLU A 277 -12.23 -3.23 -51.07
CA GLU A 277 -11.58 -4.16 -52.00
C GLU A 277 -12.54 -4.70 -53.06
N GLN A 278 -13.77 -5.07 -52.67
CA GLN A 278 -14.81 -5.51 -53.62
C GLN A 278 -15.16 -4.40 -54.63
N LEU A 279 -15.30 -3.15 -54.17
CA LEU A 279 -15.52 -1.98 -55.02
C LEU A 279 -14.37 -1.76 -56.00
N LYS A 280 -13.11 -1.82 -55.54
CA LYS A 280 -11.94 -1.69 -56.43
C LYS A 280 -11.91 -2.77 -57.50
N ASN A 281 -12.27 -4.01 -57.16
CA ASN A 281 -12.31 -5.11 -58.12
C ASN A 281 -13.42 -4.91 -59.16
N LEU A 282 -14.60 -4.46 -58.73
CA LEU A 282 -15.70 -4.11 -59.63
C LEU A 282 -15.32 -2.95 -60.56
N THR A 283 -14.76 -1.85 -60.03
CA THR A 283 -14.31 -0.71 -60.83
C THR A 283 -13.29 -1.14 -61.89
N LYS A 284 -12.34 -2.00 -61.54
CA LYS A 284 -11.36 -2.53 -62.50
C LYS A 284 -12.01 -3.37 -63.60
N ARG A 285 -13.02 -4.18 -63.29
CA ARG A 285 -13.79 -4.94 -64.29
C ARG A 285 -14.55 -4.02 -65.25
N VAL A 286 -15.17 -2.97 -64.73
CA VAL A 286 -15.89 -1.97 -65.52
C VAL A 286 -14.93 -1.17 -66.42
N GLU A 287 -13.76 -0.77 -65.91
CA GLU A 287 -12.75 -0.04 -66.68
C GLU A 287 -12.15 -0.88 -67.83
N ILE A 288 -12.00 -2.20 -67.63
CA ILE A 288 -11.58 -3.13 -68.70
C ILE A 288 -12.69 -3.27 -69.76
N MET A 289 -13.96 -3.26 -69.35
CA MET A 289 -15.11 -3.27 -70.26
C MET A 289 -15.19 -2.00 -71.12
N GLU A 290 -14.98 -0.83 -70.53
CA GLU A 290 -15.00 0.47 -71.25
C GLU A 290 -13.87 0.59 -72.28
N ASN A 291 -12.69 0.05 -71.98
CA ASN A 291 -11.51 0.15 -72.85
C ASN A 291 -11.41 -0.92 -73.94
N GLY A 292 -12.51 -1.64 -74.24
CA GLY A 292 -12.63 -2.51 -75.41
C GLY A 292 -11.95 -3.89 -75.31
N GLY A 293 -11.67 -4.36 -74.10
CA GLY A 293 -11.05 -5.67 -73.87
C GLY A 293 -12.06 -6.82 -73.85
N LEU A 294 -12.19 -7.54 -74.98
CA LEU A 294 -12.91 -8.82 -75.17
C LEU A 294 -14.45 -8.78 -75.10
N SER A 295 -15.08 -9.68 -75.87
CA SER A 295 -16.54 -9.78 -76.13
C SER A 295 -17.33 -10.18 -74.88
N TYR A 296 -17.85 -9.21 -74.14
CA TYR A 296 -18.81 -9.44 -73.05
C TYR A 296 -20.20 -9.77 -73.59
N THR A 297 -20.86 -10.74 -72.96
CA THR A 297 -22.20 -11.21 -73.31
C THR A 297 -23.28 -10.49 -72.49
N GLU A 298 -24.54 -10.54 -72.93
CA GLU A 298 -25.68 -10.00 -72.18
C GLU A 298 -25.77 -10.60 -70.77
N LEU A 299 -25.33 -11.85 -70.59
CA LEU A 299 -25.25 -12.53 -69.30
C LEU A 299 -24.24 -11.89 -68.33
N ASP A 300 -23.11 -11.38 -68.85
CA ASP A 300 -22.08 -10.70 -68.05
C ASP A 300 -22.60 -9.37 -67.49
N PHE A 301 -23.42 -8.67 -68.28
CA PHE A 301 -24.09 -7.44 -67.85
C PHE A 301 -25.16 -7.72 -66.79
N GLU A 302 -25.92 -8.80 -66.92
CA GLU A 302 -26.90 -9.21 -65.90
C GLU A 302 -26.23 -9.63 -64.58
N LEU A 303 -25.07 -10.29 -64.64
CA LEU A 303 -24.30 -10.65 -63.46
C LEU A 303 -23.82 -9.40 -62.69
N ILE A 304 -23.29 -8.39 -63.39
CA ILE A 304 -22.87 -7.12 -62.77
C ILE A 304 -24.05 -6.37 -62.17
N LYS A 305 -25.22 -6.35 -62.83
CA LYS A 305 -26.44 -5.75 -62.27
C LYS A 305 -26.87 -6.42 -60.96
N LEU A 306 -26.75 -7.75 -60.87
CA LEU A 306 -27.03 -8.49 -59.64
C LEU A 306 -26.01 -8.15 -58.53
N GLU A 307 -24.72 -8.11 -58.85
CA GLU A 307 -23.65 -7.72 -57.89
C GLU A 307 -23.86 -6.28 -57.36
N ILE A 308 -24.25 -5.34 -58.23
CA ILE A 308 -24.57 -3.95 -57.82
C ILE A 308 -25.80 -3.93 -56.90
N LYS A 309 -26.85 -4.68 -57.22
CA LYS A 309 -28.07 -4.76 -56.41
C LYS A 309 -27.82 -5.37 -55.04
N GLU A 310 -26.94 -6.37 -54.96
CA GLU A 310 -26.49 -6.96 -53.69
C GLU A 310 -25.69 -5.95 -52.86
N MET A 311 -24.80 -5.16 -53.49
CA MET A 311 -24.10 -4.05 -52.85
C MET A 311 -25.05 -2.96 -52.34
N GLU A 312 -26.11 -2.62 -53.07
CA GLU A 312 -27.12 -1.65 -52.62
C GLU A 312 -27.84 -2.11 -51.36
N ILE A 313 -28.21 -3.39 -51.28
CA ILE A 313 -28.85 -3.99 -50.09
C ILE A 313 -27.88 -3.92 -48.90
N LEU A 314 -26.61 -4.30 -49.10
CA LEU A 314 -25.58 -4.26 -48.07
C LEU A 314 -25.28 -2.83 -47.57
N ILE A 315 -25.30 -1.84 -48.47
CA ILE A 315 -25.15 -0.42 -48.10
C ILE A 315 -26.34 0.06 -47.27
N GLN A 316 -27.55 -0.42 -47.57
CA GLN A 316 -28.74 -0.12 -46.77
C GLN A 316 -28.66 -0.73 -45.36
N GLU A 317 -28.16 -1.96 -45.22
CA GLU A 317 -27.91 -2.60 -43.92
C GLU A 317 -26.84 -1.86 -43.12
N LEU A 318 -25.74 -1.44 -43.77
CA LEU A 318 -24.70 -0.62 -43.15
C LEU A 318 -25.28 0.74 -42.68
N LYS A 319 -26.10 1.39 -43.50
CA LYS A 319 -26.76 2.66 -43.16
C LYS A 319 -27.73 2.50 -41.99
N ALA A 320 -28.42 1.37 -41.89
CA ALA A 320 -29.28 1.05 -40.75
C ALA A 320 -28.46 0.83 -39.46
N SER A 321 -27.26 0.25 -39.56
CA SER A 321 -26.36 0.04 -38.41
C SER A 321 -25.79 1.35 -37.82
N PHE A 322 -25.61 2.39 -38.64
CA PHE A 322 -25.11 3.70 -38.19
C PHE A 322 -26.14 4.51 -37.40
N ASN A 323 -27.45 4.30 -37.65
CA ASN A 323 -28.53 5.07 -37.04
C ASN A 323 -28.77 4.75 -35.55
N GLY A 324 -28.09 3.74 -34.99
CA GLY A 324 -28.14 3.38 -33.56
C GLY A 324 -27.11 4.08 -32.66
N SER A 325 -26.20 4.88 -33.22
CA SER A 325 -25.05 5.43 -32.47
C SER A 325 -25.34 6.74 -31.71
N SER A 326 -26.49 7.40 -31.90
CA SER A 326 -26.76 8.69 -31.20
C SER A 326 -27.21 8.51 -29.75
N VAL A 327 -28.00 7.47 -29.45
CA VAL A 327 -28.58 7.26 -28.11
C VAL A 327 -27.51 6.90 -27.08
N ILE A 328 -26.50 6.13 -27.49
CA ILE A 328 -25.41 5.71 -26.60
C ILE A 328 -24.41 6.85 -26.40
N ILE A 329 -24.12 7.66 -27.43
CA ILE A 329 -23.30 8.88 -27.28
C ILE A 329 -24.00 9.90 -26.36
N GLU A 330 -25.32 10.05 -26.47
CA GLU A 330 -26.10 10.87 -25.53
C GLU A 330 -26.07 10.31 -24.10
N THR A 331 -26.12 8.99 -23.96
CA THR A 331 -26.03 8.31 -22.65
C THR A 331 -24.64 8.51 -22.04
N LEU A 332 -23.57 8.29 -22.80
CA LEU A 332 -22.19 8.53 -22.37
C LEU A 332 -21.96 10.01 -22.03
N TYR A 333 -22.54 10.93 -22.81
CA TYR A 333 -22.48 12.35 -22.53
C TYR A 333 -23.19 12.71 -21.22
N GLN A 334 -24.33 12.08 -20.93
CA GLN A 334 -25.01 12.26 -19.65
C GLN A 334 -24.25 11.65 -18.47
N GLU A 335 -23.63 10.47 -18.64
CA GLU A 335 -22.80 9.83 -17.62
C GLU A 335 -21.55 10.66 -17.30
N ILE A 336 -20.85 11.17 -18.32
CA ILE A 336 -19.71 12.08 -18.17
C ILE A 336 -20.13 13.38 -17.47
N ARG A 337 -21.30 13.93 -17.79
CA ARG A 337 -21.83 15.13 -17.13
C ARG A 337 -22.15 14.89 -15.65
N ASN A 338 -22.70 13.73 -15.31
CA ASN A 338 -22.97 13.35 -13.92
C ASN A 338 -21.68 13.18 -13.12
N ILE A 339 -20.66 12.55 -13.69
CA ILE A 339 -19.32 12.43 -13.10
C ILE A 339 -18.70 13.82 -12.89
N SER A 340 -18.80 14.71 -13.87
CA SER A 340 -18.31 16.09 -13.76
C SER A 340 -18.97 16.87 -12.63
N ILE A 341 -20.27 16.66 -12.37
CA ILE A 341 -20.99 17.27 -11.25
C ILE A 341 -20.48 16.73 -9.91
N ILE A 342 -20.24 15.41 -9.80
CA ILE A 342 -19.72 14.78 -8.58
C ILE A 342 -18.30 15.28 -8.28
N VAL A 343 -17.43 15.37 -9.28
CA VAL A 343 -16.07 15.92 -9.15
C VAL A 343 -16.10 17.39 -8.73
N ASN A 344 -16.94 18.23 -9.35
CA ASN A 344 -17.11 19.62 -8.94
C ASN A 344 -17.65 19.76 -7.50
N GLN A 345 -18.52 18.86 -7.05
CA GLN A 345 -18.98 18.83 -5.66
C GLN A 345 -17.86 18.41 -4.70
N LEU A 346 -17.03 17.42 -5.08
CA LEU A 346 -15.83 17.04 -4.31
C LEU A 346 -14.84 18.21 -4.21
N GLU A 347 -14.67 19.00 -5.27
CA GLU A 347 -13.90 20.24 -5.26
C GLU A 347 -14.50 21.32 -4.34
N ILE A 348 -15.82 21.32 -4.09
CA ILE A 348 -16.48 22.22 -3.12
C ILE A 348 -16.32 21.73 -1.67
N TYR A 349 -16.27 20.42 -1.42
CA TYR A 349 -15.89 19.90 -0.10
C TYR A 349 -14.42 20.17 0.19
N ASP A 350 -13.58 20.01 -0.83
CA ASP A 350 -12.19 20.44 -0.79
C ASP A 350 -12.10 21.97 -0.70
N LYS A 351 -13.07 22.79 -1.17
CA LYS A 351 -13.05 24.25 -0.96
C LYS A 351 -13.01 24.64 0.50
N ASN A 352 -13.53 23.91 1.48
CA ASN A 352 -13.37 24.34 2.88
C ASN A 352 -11.93 24.16 3.37
N ASN A 353 -11.26 23.06 2.98
CA ASN A 353 -9.85 22.82 3.28
C ASN A 353 -8.92 23.65 2.38
N VAL A 354 -9.21 23.78 1.09
CA VAL A 354 -8.55 24.65 0.12
C VAL A 354 -8.80 26.12 0.41
N LEU A 355 -9.91 26.55 1.02
CA LEU A 355 -10.09 27.93 1.48
C LEU A 355 -9.36 28.19 2.79
N VAL A 356 -9.26 27.20 3.68
CA VAL A 356 -8.37 27.29 4.85
C VAL A 356 -6.91 27.32 4.40
N ILE A 357 -6.48 26.40 3.52
CA ILE A 357 -5.17 26.35 2.89
C ILE A 357 -4.93 27.57 2.01
N ARG A 358 -5.93 28.15 1.31
CA ARG A 358 -5.78 29.41 0.56
C ARG A 358 -5.74 30.60 1.49
N ARG A 359 -6.47 30.61 2.61
CA ARG A 359 -6.36 31.65 3.65
C ARG A 359 -5.03 31.53 4.38
N GLU A 360 -4.51 30.34 4.57
CA GLU A 360 -3.18 30.06 5.10
C GLU A 360 -2.11 30.39 4.08
N ILE A 361 -2.28 30.09 2.79
CA ILE A 361 -1.39 30.50 1.70
C ILE A 361 -1.45 32.01 1.54
N VAL A 362 -2.60 32.67 1.70
CA VAL A 362 -2.73 34.13 1.69
C VAL A 362 -2.14 34.74 2.96
N ALA A 363 -2.31 34.10 4.13
CA ALA A 363 -1.68 34.53 5.37
C ALA A 363 -0.17 34.25 5.39
N LEU A 364 0.29 33.19 4.74
CA LEU A 364 1.67 32.82 4.51
C LEU A 364 2.27 33.71 3.45
N LYS A 365 1.56 34.05 2.38
CA LYS A 365 1.95 35.06 1.38
C LYS A 365 1.98 36.44 1.98
N LYS A 366 1.06 36.78 2.88
CA LYS A 366 1.07 38.06 3.61
C LYS A 366 2.18 38.09 4.64
N ARG A 367 2.45 37.00 5.36
CA ARG A 367 3.62 36.84 6.23
C ARG A 367 4.91 36.83 5.42
N LEU A 368 4.91 36.27 4.22
CA LEU A 368 6.02 36.29 3.28
C LEU A 368 6.22 37.71 2.75
N GLU A 369 5.17 38.44 2.37
CA GLU A 369 5.22 39.86 1.98
C GLU A 369 5.62 40.77 3.14
N GLU A 370 5.19 40.47 4.37
CA GLU A 370 5.60 41.19 5.59
C GLU A 370 7.05 40.86 5.95
N CYS A 371 7.50 39.63 5.73
CA CYS A 371 8.90 39.20 5.86
C CYS A 371 9.78 39.81 4.75
N GLU A 372 9.27 39.90 3.52
CA GLU A 372 9.93 40.50 2.35
C GLU A 372 9.98 42.02 2.46
N LYS A 373 8.92 42.67 2.97
CA LYS A 373 8.92 44.11 3.29
C LYS A 373 9.87 44.43 4.44
N ASN A 374 9.88 43.60 5.49
CA ASN A 374 10.85 43.73 6.58
C ASN A 374 12.27 43.32 6.19
N ASN A 375 12.47 42.77 4.98
CA ASN A 375 13.78 42.50 4.36
C ASN A 375 14.26 43.62 3.43
N THR A 376 13.75 44.85 3.58
CA THR A 376 14.47 46.05 3.12
C THR A 376 15.60 46.43 4.09
N LYS A 377 16.54 45.48 4.20
CA LYS A 377 17.96 45.51 4.58
C LYS A 377 18.39 46.34 5.81
N PRO A 378 19.23 45.71 6.65
CA PRO A 378 20.66 45.75 6.39
C PRO A 378 21.15 44.43 5.77
N ASN A 379 22.01 44.55 4.77
CA ASN A 379 22.61 43.50 3.96
C ASN A 379 22.72 42.11 4.61
N ASN A 380 21.90 41.16 4.14
CA ASN A 380 22.31 39.77 4.01
C ASN A 380 22.07 39.33 2.57
N PRO A 381 23.02 38.63 1.91
CA PRO A 381 22.85 38.16 0.54
C PRO A 381 21.66 37.20 0.48
N SER A 382 20.77 37.39 -0.49
CA SER A 382 19.84 36.35 -0.93
C SER A 382 20.67 35.12 -1.31
N LEU A 383 20.52 34.02 -0.58
CA LEU A 383 21.12 32.75 -0.97
C LEU A 383 20.63 32.42 -2.39
N PRO A 384 21.54 32.17 -3.34
CA PRO A 384 21.16 31.74 -4.68
C PRO A 384 20.34 30.44 -4.60
N PRO A 385 19.57 30.10 -5.66
CA PRO A 385 18.99 28.77 -5.79
C PRO A 385 20.07 27.70 -5.53
N PRO A 386 19.75 26.57 -4.87
CA PRO A 386 20.74 25.52 -4.66
C PRO A 386 21.31 25.10 -6.01
N ASP A 387 22.61 25.20 -6.18
CA ASP A 387 23.30 24.74 -7.38
C ASP A 387 23.43 23.22 -7.29
N TYR A 388 22.41 22.52 -7.78
CA TYR A 388 22.32 21.06 -7.75
C TYR A 388 23.46 20.42 -8.55
N GLY A 389 23.95 19.27 -8.08
CA GLY A 389 25.06 18.57 -8.74
C GLY A 389 26.41 19.26 -8.55
N THR A 390 26.54 20.15 -7.57
CA THR A 390 27.81 20.77 -7.20
C THR A 390 28.11 20.64 -5.72
N CYS A 391 29.39 20.48 -5.40
CA CYS A 391 29.87 20.47 -4.02
C CYS A 391 30.22 21.85 -3.47
N GLN A 392 29.83 22.93 -4.17
CA GLN A 392 30.22 24.30 -3.81
C GLN A 392 29.45 24.82 -2.58
N ASN A 393 28.25 24.27 -2.33
CA ASN A 393 27.37 24.67 -1.22
C ASN A 393 27.64 23.89 0.08
N GLY A 394 28.81 23.25 0.18
CA GLY A 394 29.20 22.47 1.35
C GLY A 394 29.33 20.98 1.10
N GLN A 395 30.23 20.35 1.84
CA GLN A 395 30.39 18.88 1.84
C GLN A 395 29.65 18.22 2.99
N ILE A 396 29.33 18.98 4.05
CA ILE A 396 28.77 18.46 5.30
C ILE A 396 27.26 18.69 5.32
N ILE A 397 26.51 17.62 5.52
CA ILE A 397 25.05 17.70 5.70
C ILE A 397 24.75 18.48 6.99
N ASN A 398 23.92 19.50 6.89
CA ASN A 398 23.44 20.28 8.02
C ASN A 398 22.13 19.72 8.57
N LYS A 399 21.17 19.52 7.65
CA LYS A 399 19.77 19.27 7.98
C LYS A 399 19.14 18.35 6.97
N ILE A 400 18.26 17.49 7.47
CA ILE A 400 17.44 16.57 6.71
C ILE A 400 15.98 16.94 6.96
N SER A 401 15.15 16.97 5.91
CA SER A 401 13.73 17.28 6.05
C SER A 401 12.94 16.14 6.74
N LYS A 402 11.64 16.35 6.98
CA LYS A 402 10.75 15.28 7.43
C LYS A 402 10.52 14.27 6.29
N PRO A 403 10.26 12.99 6.59
CA PRO A 403 10.03 11.97 5.56
C PRO A 403 8.85 12.33 4.67
N PHE A 404 9.07 12.35 3.36
CA PHE A 404 7.99 12.40 2.38
C PHE A 404 7.71 10.99 1.87
N VAL A 405 6.50 10.46 2.16
CA VAL A 405 6.07 9.14 1.66
C VAL A 405 5.45 9.33 0.28
N ALA A 406 6.13 8.82 -0.75
CA ALA A 406 5.68 8.93 -2.13
C ALA A 406 4.54 7.96 -2.44
N GLN A 407 4.76 6.66 -2.19
CA GLN A 407 3.78 5.60 -2.47
C GLN A 407 4.22 4.29 -1.81
N LEU A 408 3.34 3.29 -1.71
CA LEU A 408 3.71 1.90 -1.46
C LEU A 408 4.37 1.29 -2.72
N ASN A 409 5.18 0.25 -2.59
CA ASN A 409 5.62 -0.50 -3.77
C ASN A 409 4.45 -1.27 -4.40
N TRP A 410 4.49 -1.46 -5.72
CA TRP A 410 3.37 -2.04 -6.48
C TRP A 410 3.09 -3.53 -6.20
N LEU A 411 4.05 -4.26 -5.61
CA LEU A 411 3.86 -5.66 -5.22
C LEU A 411 3.17 -5.79 -3.85
N GLY A 412 2.99 -4.67 -3.15
CA GLY A 412 2.26 -4.57 -1.90
C GLY A 412 3.13 -4.63 -0.65
N ALA A 413 2.48 -4.51 0.51
CA ALA A 413 3.16 -4.35 1.80
C ALA A 413 3.94 -5.60 2.27
N SER A 414 3.76 -6.77 1.64
CA SER A 414 4.56 -7.97 1.94
C SER A 414 5.96 -7.92 1.35
N TYR A 415 6.19 -7.09 0.34
CA TYR A 415 7.49 -6.88 -0.30
C TYR A 415 8.24 -5.77 0.44
N LEU A 416 8.74 -6.13 1.63
CA LEU A 416 9.31 -5.19 2.59
C LEU A 416 10.63 -4.58 2.12
N TYR A 417 11.40 -5.30 1.30
CA TYR A 417 12.78 -4.98 0.94
C TYR A 417 12.85 -4.52 -0.52
N GLY A 418 13.84 -3.67 -0.85
CA GLY A 418 14.03 -3.16 -2.20
C GLY A 418 14.76 -1.84 -2.22
N GLY A 419 14.69 -1.17 -3.36
CA GLY A 419 15.03 0.25 -3.47
C GLY A 419 14.28 0.94 -4.59
N TRP A 420 14.45 2.25 -4.64
CA TRP A 420 13.81 3.10 -5.63
C TRP A 420 14.57 4.41 -5.77
N GLY A 421 14.31 5.14 -6.85
CA GLY A 421 14.86 6.46 -7.05
C GLY A 421 14.76 6.91 -8.49
N ARG A 422 15.73 7.71 -8.90
CA ARG A 422 15.89 8.26 -10.26
C ARG A 422 17.27 7.93 -10.80
N ASP A 423 17.52 8.35 -12.04
CA ASP A 423 18.88 8.28 -12.60
C ASP A 423 19.78 9.29 -11.86
N THR A 424 20.84 8.76 -11.25
CA THR A 424 21.76 9.50 -10.39
C THR A 424 22.89 10.18 -11.16
N LEU A 425 23.04 9.95 -12.46
CA LEU A 425 23.99 10.68 -13.28
C LEU A 425 23.60 12.17 -13.32
N ILE A 426 24.54 13.08 -13.07
CA ILE A 426 24.30 14.53 -13.16
C ILE A 426 23.84 14.90 -14.58
N GLY A 427 22.72 15.65 -14.65
CA GLY A 427 22.13 16.09 -15.91
C GLY A 427 21.29 15.02 -16.63
N ALA A 428 21.09 13.84 -16.02
CA ALA A 428 20.19 12.83 -16.55
C ALA A 428 18.72 13.28 -16.45
N ASP A 429 17.87 12.66 -17.26
CA ASP A 429 16.43 12.87 -17.21
C ASP A 429 15.86 12.39 -15.86
N GLN A 430 15.36 13.34 -15.08
CA GLN A 430 14.81 13.10 -13.75
C GLN A 430 13.30 12.76 -13.74
N SER A 431 12.66 12.69 -14.92
CA SER A 431 11.24 12.32 -15.02
C SER A 431 11.01 10.87 -14.64
N VAL A 432 11.89 9.97 -15.09
CA VAL A 432 11.75 8.53 -14.90
C VAL A 432 12.02 8.12 -13.46
N GLN A 433 11.08 7.43 -12.84
CA GLN A 433 11.25 6.82 -11.52
C GLN A 433 11.44 5.32 -11.67
N TRP A 434 12.45 4.74 -11.03
CA TRP A 434 12.62 3.30 -10.97
C TRP A 434 12.26 2.78 -9.58
N VAL A 435 11.70 1.57 -9.53
CA VAL A 435 11.38 0.88 -8.29
C VAL A 435 11.72 -0.60 -8.46
N ALA A 436 12.42 -1.18 -7.50
CA ALA A 436 12.89 -2.58 -7.52
C ALA A 436 12.72 -3.24 -6.14
N PRO A 437 11.54 -3.78 -5.81
CA PRO A 437 11.32 -4.59 -4.62
C PRO A 437 12.03 -5.94 -4.77
N LEU A 438 12.59 -6.44 -3.67
CA LEU A 438 13.09 -7.81 -3.59
C LEU A 438 11.94 -8.77 -3.35
N ARG A 439 12.13 -10.03 -3.70
CA ARG A 439 11.24 -11.12 -3.28
C ARG A 439 11.04 -11.10 -1.76
N THR A 440 9.94 -11.71 -1.32
CA THR A 440 9.59 -11.82 0.10
C THR A 440 10.62 -12.59 0.95
N ASP A 441 11.59 -13.25 0.30
CA ASP A 441 12.76 -13.87 0.92
C ASP A 441 13.86 -12.86 1.33
N SER A 442 13.63 -11.55 1.15
CA SER A 442 14.56 -10.44 1.43
C SER A 442 15.85 -10.42 0.60
N ARG A 443 15.95 -11.29 -0.42
CA ARG A 443 17.23 -11.57 -1.06
C ARG A 443 17.24 -11.18 -2.53
N ILE A 444 16.33 -11.72 -3.33
CA ILE A 444 16.47 -11.68 -4.79
C ILE A 444 15.74 -10.47 -5.38
N MET A 445 16.47 -9.66 -6.13
CA MET A 445 15.91 -8.64 -7.02
C MET A 445 15.60 -9.29 -8.37
N GLU A 446 14.34 -9.62 -8.58
CA GLU A 446 13.87 -10.32 -9.79
C GLU A 446 13.19 -9.39 -10.79
N THR A 447 12.38 -8.45 -10.30
CA THR A 447 11.53 -7.59 -11.13
C THR A 447 11.77 -6.12 -10.79
N LEU A 448 11.81 -5.29 -11.82
CA LEU A 448 11.97 -3.84 -11.73
C LEU A 448 10.97 -3.14 -12.64
N ARG A 449 10.47 -1.98 -12.19
CA ARG A 449 9.59 -1.12 -12.97
C ARG A 449 10.17 0.28 -13.12
N PHE A 450 9.97 0.84 -14.31
CA PHE A 450 10.30 2.22 -14.65
C PHE A 450 9.00 2.97 -14.98
N TYR A 451 8.75 4.06 -14.28
CA TYR A 451 7.59 4.92 -14.45
C TYR A 451 8.02 6.19 -15.20
N PRO A 452 7.29 6.61 -16.25
CA PRO A 452 7.67 7.78 -17.06
C PRO A 452 7.69 9.10 -16.28
N SER A 453 6.90 9.21 -15.21
CA SER A 453 6.86 10.39 -14.34
C SER A 453 6.64 10.02 -12.89
N TYR A 454 6.86 10.98 -11.98
CA TYR A 454 6.49 10.83 -10.58
C TYR A 454 4.98 10.63 -10.38
N ASN A 455 4.14 11.29 -11.19
CA ASN A 455 2.69 11.10 -11.11
C ASN A 455 2.29 9.68 -11.56
N ASP A 456 2.93 9.16 -12.61
CA ASP A 456 2.67 7.78 -13.05
C ASP A 456 3.05 6.76 -11.97
N LEU A 457 4.13 7.00 -11.22
CA LEU A 457 4.50 6.19 -10.06
C LEU A 457 3.41 6.20 -8.98
N THR A 458 2.84 7.36 -8.65
CA THR A 458 1.85 7.46 -7.56
C THR A 458 0.51 6.79 -7.88
N ILE A 459 0.17 6.58 -9.16
CA ILE A 459 -1.03 5.85 -9.58
C ILE A 459 -0.73 4.49 -10.25
N TYR A 460 0.53 4.06 -10.21
CA TYR A 460 1.04 2.85 -10.88
C TYR A 460 0.76 2.76 -12.39
N ASN A 461 0.68 3.88 -13.10
CA ASN A 461 0.33 3.94 -14.51
C ASN A 461 1.57 3.86 -15.42
N GLY A 462 1.40 3.39 -16.66
CA GLY A 462 2.42 3.48 -17.71
C GLY A 462 3.77 2.81 -17.42
N ALA A 463 3.83 1.90 -16.43
CA ALA A 463 5.07 1.31 -15.98
C ALA A 463 5.68 0.35 -17.01
N THR A 464 6.96 0.50 -17.28
CA THR A 464 7.74 -0.48 -18.05
C THR A 464 8.34 -1.51 -17.10
N GLU A 465 7.84 -2.75 -17.15
CA GLU A 465 8.33 -3.85 -16.33
C GLU A 465 9.49 -4.59 -17.01
N ARG A 466 10.47 -5.02 -16.20
CA ARG A 466 11.57 -5.90 -16.59
C ARG A 466 11.71 -7.02 -15.57
N ILE A 467 11.78 -8.24 -16.08
CA ILE A 467 11.99 -9.47 -15.31
C ILE A 467 13.37 -9.99 -15.66
N LEU A 468 14.24 -10.10 -14.65
CA LEU A 468 15.63 -10.53 -14.83
C LEU A 468 15.77 -12.06 -14.85
N SER A 469 14.84 -12.78 -14.22
CA SER A 469 14.83 -14.25 -14.25
C SER A 469 14.38 -14.77 -15.61
N LYS A 470 14.90 -15.95 -16.00
CA LYS A 470 14.53 -16.60 -17.27
C LYS A 470 14.10 -18.04 -17.02
N LYS A 471 13.06 -18.50 -17.69
CA LYS A 471 12.65 -19.91 -17.64
C LYS A 471 13.54 -20.71 -18.59
N THR A 472 14.21 -21.73 -18.07
CA THR A 472 15.06 -22.64 -18.86
C THR A 472 14.21 -23.67 -19.59
N SER A 473 14.79 -24.34 -20.60
CA SER A 473 14.15 -25.44 -21.33
C SER A 473 13.74 -26.61 -20.43
N SER A 474 14.37 -26.75 -19.26
CA SER A 474 14.05 -27.76 -18.25
C SER A 474 12.85 -27.41 -17.36
N GLY A 475 12.26 -26.22 -17.53
CA GLY A 475 11.18 -25.69 -16.69
C GLY A 475 11.65 -24.98 -15.41
N ASN A 476 12.92 -25.07 -15.05
CA ASN A 476 13.53 -24.36 -13.92
C ASN A 476 13.78 -22.88 -14.23
N TYR A 477 13.85 -22.05 -13.19
CA TYR A 477 14.22 -20.63 -13.32
C TYR A 477 15.73 -20.43 -13.21
N ASP A 478 16.29 -19.68 -14.15
CA ASP A 478 17.64 -19.14 -14.14
C ASP A 478 17.61 -17.73 -13.53
N PHE A 479 18.27 -17.59 -12.37
CA PHE A 479 18.43 -16.32 -11.65
C PHE A 479 19.78 -15.67 -11.91
N SER A 480 20.54 -16.15 -12.90
CA SER A 480 21.90 -15.67 -13.16
C SER A 480 21.93 -14.15 -13.34
N ASN A 481 20.93 -13.54 -13.99
CA ASN A 481 20.85 -12.09 -14.23
C ASN A 481 20.16 -11.31 -13.10
N CYS A 482 19.65 -11.97 -12.07
CA CYS A 482 18.98 -11.29 -10.97
C CYS A 482 20.00 -10.59 -10.06
N GLY A 483 19.52 -9.58 -9.34
CA GLY A 483 20.30 -8.93 -8.29
C GLY A 483 20.06 -9.55 -6.91
N GLN A 484 20.85 -9.09 -5.94
CA GLN A 484 20.71 -9.45 -4.55
C GLN A 484 20.85 -8.22 -3.63
N GLY A 485 19.99 -8.16 -2.62
CA GLY A 485 20.00 -7.08 -1.62
C GLY A 485 19.47 -5.74 -2.15
N GLY A 486 19.18 -4.81 -1.24
CA GLY A 486 18.62 -3.49 -1.53
C GLY A 486 19.65 -2.44 -1.94
N GLY A 487 20.78 -2.85 -2.52
CA GLY A 487 21.93 -1.96 -2.82
C GLY A 487 22.09 -1.58 -4.29
N MET A 488 21.00 -1.56 -5.05
CA MET A 488 20.96 -1.17 -6.46
C MET A 488 20.69 0.32 -6.68
N ILE A 489 21.23 0.87 -7.76
CA ILE A 489 20.95 2.24 -8.23
C ILE A 489 20.80 2.28 -9.76
N LEU A 490 20.12 3.32 -10.27
CA LEU A 490 20.14 3.68 -11.68
C LEU A 490 21.15 4.80 -11.90
N TYR A 491 22.10 4.59 -12.81
CA TYR A 491 23.10 5.60 -13.18
C TYR A 491 23.34 5.52 -14.69
N ASN A 492 23.20 6.62 -15.40
CA ASN A 492 23.40 6.68 -16.86
C ASN A 492 22.56 5.61 -17.60
N LYS A 493 21.26 5.53 -17.29
CA LYS A 493 20.28 4.57 -17.83
C LYS A 493 20.60 3.10 -17.58
N MET A 494 21.54 2.82 -16.69
CA MET A 494 22.02 1.48 -16.39
C MET A 494 21.74 1.15 -14.92
N MET A 495 21.12 0.02 -14.66
CA MET A 495 20.94 -0.50 -13.30
C MET A 495 22.23 -1.17 -12.84
N TYR A 496 22.81 -0.68 -11.76
CA TYR A 496 23.96 -1.28 -11.09
C TYR A 496 23.49 -2.00 -9.83
N TYR A 497 23.94 -3.23 -9.63
CA TYR A 497 23.52 -4.07 -8.50
C TYR A 497 24.50 -5.21 -8.25
N ASN A 498 24.42 -5.84 -7.08
CA ASN A 498 25.17 -7.06 -6.79
C ASN A 498 24.53 -8.26 -7.51
N CYS A 499 25.29 -8.94 -8.37
CA CYS A 499 24.81 -10.13 -9.06
C CYS A 499 24.47 -11.25 -8.07
N TYR A 500 23.30 -11.89 -8.26
CA TYR A 500 22.78 -12.90 -7.35
C TYR A 500 23.79 -13.99 -6.96
N ASN A 501 23.96 -14.21 -5.65
CA ASN A 501 24.81 -15.25 -5.07
C ASN A 501 26.28 -15.22 -5.51
N THR A 502 26.81 -14.04 -5.82
CA THR A 502 28.22 -13.86 -6.20
C THR A 502 28.80 -12.59 -5.59
N LEU A 503 30.12 -12.46 -5.60
CA LEU A 503 30.83 -11.20 -5.35
C LEU A 503 30.93 -10.30 -6.59
N ASN A 504 30.18 -10.61 -7.65
CA ASN A 504 30.23 -9.84 -8.88
C ASN A 504 29.30 -8.63 -8.79
N ILE A 505 29.74 -7.56 -9.44
CA ILE A 505 28.94 -6.39 -9.73
C ILE A 505 28.34 -6.52 -11.13
N CYS A 506 27.06 -6.20 -11.26
CA CYS A 506 26.28 -6.29 -12.48
C CYS A 506 25.88 -4.89 -12.94
N LYS A 507 25.87 -4.68 -14.26
CA LYS A 507 25.32 -3.51 -14.93
C LYS A 507 24.33 -3.98 -15.98
N TYR A 508 23.11 -3.47 -15.95
CA TYR A 508 22.02 -3.85 -16.85
C TYR A 508 21.43 -2.62 -17.55
N ASN A 509 21.40 -2.64 -18.88
CA ASN A 509 20.69 -1.63 -19.66
C ASN A 509 19.22 -2.02 -19.79
N TRP A 510 18.32 -1.30 -19.12
CA TRP A 510 16.89 -1.62 -19.14
C TRP A 510 16.20 -1.30 -20.48
N GLN A 511 16.84 -0.50 -21.33
CA GLN A 511 16.36 -0.15 -22.67
C GLN A 511 16.81 -1.17 -23.72
N THR A 512 18.10 -1.52 -23.74
CA THR A 512 18.68 -2.46 -24.75
C THR A 512 18.68 -3.93 -24.31
N ASN A 513 18.40 -4.21 -23.04
CA ASN A 513 18.53 -5.53 -22.41
C ASN A 513 19.96 -6.11 -22.40
N GLU A 514 20.98 -5.26 -22.43
CA GLU A 514 22.39 -5.66 -22.34
C GLU A 514 22.85 -5.79 -20.90
N TYR A 515 23.77 -6.75 -20.65
CA TYR A 515 24.33 -7.03 -19.33
C TYR A 515 25.85 -7.02 -19.38
N ALA A 516 26.47 -6.44 -18.36
CA ALA A 516 27.89 -6.57 -18.09
C ALA A 516 28.10 -7.02 -16.64
N ARG A 517 29.16 -7.79 -16.40
CA ARG A 517 29.50 -8.30 -15.07
C ARG A 517 30.99 -8.19 -14.85
N LEU A 518 31.38 -7.80 -13.64
CA LEU A 518 32.78 -7.78 -13.23
C LEU A 518 32.90 -8.33 -11.81
N VAL A 519 33.99 -9.04 -11.55
CA VAL A 519 34.33 -9.52 -10.20
C VAL A 519 34.76 -8.31 -9.36
N LEU A 520 34.20 -8.14 -8.16
CA LEU A 520 34.67 -7.12 -7.21
C LEU A 520 35.76 -7.72 -6.29
N PRO A 521 37.06 -7.44 -6.52
CA PRO A 521 38.13 -8.16 -5.86
C PRO A 521 38.11 -8.03 -4.33
N GLY A 522 38.20 -9.17 -3.64
CA GLY A 522 38.25 -9.23 -2.17
C GLY A 522 36.93 -8.94 -1.45
N ALA A 523 35.87 -8.55 -2.17
CA ALA A 523 34.56 -8.31 -1.56
C ALA A 523 33.96 -9.60 -1.00
N THR A 524 33.37 -9.49 0.18
CA THR A 524 32.54 -10.56 0.73
C THR A 524 31.15 -10.55 0.10
N TYR A 525 30.53 -11.73 0.08
CA TYR A 525 29.17 -11.93 -0.43
C TYR A 525 28.50 -13.03 0.41
N THR A 526 27.25 -13.36 0.13
CA THR A 526 26.43 -14.35 0.88
C THR A 526 26.06 -13.94 2.31
N ASN A 527 25.72 -12.67 2.52
CA ASN A 527 25.30 -12.12 3.80
C ASN A 527 26.39 -12.23 4.88
N ARG A 528 27.64 -12.10 4.47
CA ARG A 528 28.82 -12.23 5.34
C ARG A 528 29.07 -10.95 6.14
N PHE A 529 28.98 -9.78 5.49
CA PHE A 529 29.13 -8.46 6.10
C PHE A 529 28.06 -7.49 5.58
N SER A 530 26.79 -7.87 5.75
CA SER A 530 25.64 -7.02 5.45
C SER A 530 25.34 -6.03 6.58
N TYR A 531 24.47 -5.05 6.34
CA TYR A 531 24.11 -4.05 7.34
C TYR A 531 23.29 -4.63 8.51
N SER A 532 23.20 -3.88 9.62
CA SER A 532 22.65 -4.32 10.93
C SER A 532 21.20 -4.82 10.92
N HIS A 533 20.40 -4.50 9.89
CA HIS A 533 18.99 -4.88 9.80
C HIS A 533 18.56 -5.30 8.38
N THR A 534 19.53 -5.43 7.46
CA THR A 534 19.30 -5.57 6.04
C THR A 534 20.16 -6.72 5.52
N ALA A 535 19.54 -7.89 5.38
CA ALA A 535 20.24 -9.08 4.95
C ALA A 535 20.61 -8.99 3.46
N TRP A 536 21.67 -9.70 3.08
CA TRP A 536 22.11 -9.90 1.70
C TRP A 536 22.58 -8.65 0.95
N GLN A 537 22.86 -7.56 1.67
CA GLN A 537 23.38 -6.30 1.13
C GLN A 537 24.86 -6.13 1.50
N ASP A 538 25.69 -7.12 1.14
CA ASP A 538 27.14 -7.08 1.35
C ASP A 538 27.81 -6.02 0.47
N ILE A 539 27.26 -5.83 -0.73
CA ILE A 539 27.72 -4.89 -1.76
C ILE A 539 26.58 -3.91 -2.03
N ASP A 540 26.88 -2.63 -2.00
CA ASP A 540 25.91 -1.54 -2.01
C ASP A 540 26.40 -0.42 -2.92
N PHE A 541 25.64 -0.07 -3.95
CA PHE A 541 26.02 0.97 -4.91
C PHE A 541 25.56 2.34 -4.42
N SER A 542 26.39 3.34 -4.71
CA SER A 542 26.06 4.74 -4.44
C SER A 542 26.59 5.62 -5.58
N ALA A 543 26.00 6.80 -5.75
CA ALA A 543 26.45 7.77 -6.73
C ALA A 543 26.30 9.17 -6.14
N ASP A 544 27.25 10.03 -6.46
CA ASP A 544 27.28 11.42 -6.03
C ASP A 544 27.88 12.30 -7.14
N GLU A 545 28.24 13.52 -6.79
CA GLU A 545 28.81 14.50 -7.72
C GLU A 545 30.17 14.09 -8.31
N GLU A 546 30.88 13.18 -7.66
CA GLU A 546 32.20 12.69 -8.08
C GLU A 546 32.10 11.37 -8.88
N GLY A 547 30.89 10.80 -9.00
CA GLY A 547 30.59 9.69 -9.90
C GLY A 547 30.02 8.45 -9.22
N LEU A 548 30.39 7.27 -9.74
CA LEU A 548 29.85 5.98 -9.33
C LEU A 548 30.74 5.30 -8.27
N TRP A 549 30.12 4.82 -7.21
CA TRP A 549 30.78 4.20 -6.06
C TRP A 549 30.18 2.83 -5.73
N VAL A 550 30.99 2.00 -5.09
CA VAL A 550 30.54 0.77 -4.45
C VAL A 550 31.08 0.70 -3.02
N ILE A 551 30.17 0.42 -2.09
CA ILE A 551 30.37 0.29 -0.66
C ILE A 551 30.25 -1.19 -0.31
N TYR A 552 31.29 -1.77 0.29
CA TYR A 552 31.35 -3.20 0.60
C TYR A 552 32.28 -3.46 1.78
N SER A 553 32.57 -4.73 2.06
CA SER A 553 33.55 -5.13 3.08
C SER A 553 34.41 -6.27 2.57
N THR A 554 35.58 -6.42 3.18
CA THR A 554 36.53 -7.50 2.89
C THR A 554 36.95 -8.18 4.19
N GLU A 555 37.33 -9.46 4.11
CA GLU A 555 37.90 -10.17 5.26
C GLU A 555 39.25 -9.55 5.68
N GLN A 556 40.04 -9.05 4.71
CA GLN A 556 41.31 -8.38 4.99
C GLN A 556 41.13 -7.09 5.80
N ASN A 557 40.01 -6.38 5.62
CA ASN A 557 39.68 -5.19 6.39
C ASN A 557 38.76 -5.50 7.59
N ALA A 558 38.75 -6.75 8.06
CA ALA A 558 38.00 -7.20 9.24
C ALA A 558 36.48 -6.87 9.23
N GLY A 559 35.85 -6.83 8.05
CA GLY A 559 34.44 -6.48 7.92
C GLY A 559 34.12 -4.99 8.07
N ASN A 560 35.13 -4.12 8.11
CA ASN A 560 34.94 -2.68 8.03
C ASN A 560 34.55 -2.26 6.60
N ILE A 561 33.92 -1.09 6.49
CA ILE A 561 33.50 -0.55 5.20
C ILE A 561 34.74 -0.27 4.35
N VAL A 562 34.67 -0.70 3.10
CA VAL A 562 35.58 -0.39 2.00
C VAL A 562 34.74 0.30 0.93
N ILE A 563 35.23 1.42 0.42
CA ILE A 563 34.60 2.15 -0.67
C ILE A 563 35.53 2.15 -1.87
N SER A 564 34.99 1.88 -3.06
CA SER A 564 35.72 1.93 -4.32
C SER A 564 34.98 2.80 -5.32
N GLN A 565 35.71 3.68 -5.99
CA GLN A 565 35.18 4.46 -7.11
C GLN A 565 35.30 3.61 -8.38
N LEU A 566 34.23 3.59 -9.17
CA LEU A 566 34.12 2.75 -10.36
C LEU A 566 34.13 3.60 -11.63
N ASN A 567 34.76 3.07 -12.67
CA ASN A 567 34.52 3.55 -14.02
C ASN A 567 33.13 3.07 -14.48
N ASP A 568 32.25 4.02 -14.78
CA ASP A 568 30.86 3.75 -15.16
C ASP A 568 30.73 2.92 -16.45
N THR A 569 31.71 3.00 -17.35
CA THR A 569 31.68 2.27 -18.63
C THR A 569 32.19 0.84 -18.49
N SER A 570 33.36 0.66 -17.87
CA SER A 570 34.07 -0.63 -17.80
C SER A 570 33.86 -1.42 -16.51
N LEU A 571 33.24 -0.82 -15.49
CA LEU A 571 33.15 -1.33 -14.10
C LEU A 571 34.49 -1.47 -13.37
N ALA A 572 35.61 -1.07 -13.98
CA ALA A 572 36.92 -1.16 -13.36
C ALA A 572 37.02 -0.26 -12.12
N ILE A 573 37.69 -0.76 -11.08
CA ILE A 573 38.02 0.03 -9.89
C ILE A 573 39.05 1.09 -10.30
N LEU A 574 38.72 2.36 -10.05
CA LEU A 574 39.63 3.48 -10.22
C LEU A 574 40.50 3.65 -8.99
N GLN A 575 39.88 3.63 -7.81
CA GLN A 575 40.55 3.79 -6.52
C GLN A 575 39.72 3.14 -5.40
N THR A 576 40.39 2.72 -4.34
CA THR A 576 39.80 2.06 -3.16
C THR A 576 40.28 2.73 -1.88
N TRP A 577 39.37 2.88 -0.92
CA TRP A 577 39.65 3.41 0.42
C TRP A 577 39.16 2.43 1.48
N HIS A 578 39.98 2.28 2.52
CA HIS A 578 39.70 1.40 3.66
C HIS A 578 39.33 2.24 4.87
N THR A 579 38.16 2.00 5.42
CA THR A 579 37.68 2.70 6.62
C THR A 579 37.83 1.83 7.88
N THR A 580 37.66 2.42 9.05
CA THR A 580 37.61 1.70 10.34
C THR A 580 36.19 1.39 10.83
N GLN A 581 35.15 1.83 10.13
CA GLN A 581 33.76 1.63 10.55
C GLN A 581 33.27 0.22 10.17
N TYR A 582 32.89 -0.57 11.19
CA TYR A 582 32.36 -1.92 11.00
C TYR A 582 30.99 -1.90 10.29
N LYS A 583 30.89 -2.53 9.11
CA LYS A 583 29.71 -2.44 8.24
C LYS A 583 28.44 -3.07 8.87
N PRO A 584 28.50 -4.25 9.52
CA PRO A 584 27.33 -4.80 10.21
C PRO A 584 26.86 -4.01 11.44
N GLY A 585 27.63 -3.03 11.90
CA GLY A 585 27.20 -2.09 12.95
C GLY A 585 26.41 -0.87 12.43
N VAL A 586 26.26 -0.74 11.11
CA VAL A 586 25.64 0.40 10.43
C VAL A 586 24.27 -0.01 9.89
N SER A 587 23.29 0.90 9.84
CA SER A 587 21.96 0.63 9.25
C SER A 587 21.97 0.77 7.72
N ASN A 588 22.62 1.80 7.18
CA ASN A 588 22.86 1.99 5.76
C ASN A 588 23.99 3.03 5.53
N ALA A 589 24.44 3.22 4.30
CA ALA A 589 25.44 4.23 3.97
C ALA A 589 25.28 4.78 2.56
N PHE A 590 25.72 6.01 2.33
CA PHE A 590 25.64 6.67 1.03
C PHE A 590 26.79 7.67 0.84
N MET A 591 27.07 8.04 -0.41
CA MET A 591 28.10 9.02 -0.77
C MET A 591 27.47 10.39 -1.08
N VAL A 592 28.12 11.46 -0.66
CA VAL A 592 27.86 12.84 -1.13
C VAL A 592 29.20 13.56 -1.28
N CYS A 593 29.47 14.18 -2.42
CA CYS A 593 30.67 14.98 -2.65
C CYS A 593 32.02 14.29 -2.35
N GLY A 594 32.10 12.98 -2.55
CA GLY A 594 33.26 12.14 -2.22
C GLY A 594 33.37 11.80 -0.74
N VAL A 595 32.33 12.04 0.05
CA VAL A 595 32.27 11.73 1.48
C VAL A 595 31.26 10.63 1.71
N LEU A 596 31.71 9.53 2.33
CA LEU A 596 30.83 8.47 2.81
C LEU A 596 30.14 8.92 4.09
N TYR A 597 28.82 8.74 4.16
CA TYR A 597 28.01 8.92 5.36
C TYR A 597 27.37 7.59 5.76
N ALA A 598 27.46 7.24 7.05
CA ALA A 598 26.87 6.02 7.59
C ALA A 598 25.82 6.33 8.66
N THR A 599 24.71 5.59 8.62
CA THR A 599 23.55 5.78 9.49
C THR A 599 23.43 4.69 10.57
N ARG A 600 22.74 4.99 11.67
CA ARG A 600 22.33 4.01 12.67
C ARG A 600 20.97 4.34 13.26
N ALA A 601 20.24 3.30 13.64
CA ALA A 601 18.96 3.47 14.33
C ALA A 601 19.16 4.00 15.75
N ILE A 602 18.51 5.11 16.08
CA ILE A 602 18.38 5.58 17.49
C ILE A 602 17.12 4.97 18.11
N SER A 603 16.03 4.91 17.35
CA SER A 603 14.75 4.37 17.80
C SER A 603 13.98 3.76 16.63
N THR A 604 12.79 3.22 16.92
CA THR A 604 11.87 2.72 15.89
C THR A 604 11.34 3.82 14.96
N LYS A 605 11.56 5.10 15.29
CA LYS A 605 11.10 6.24 14.49
C LYS A 605 12.22 7.15 14.00
N GLN A 606 13.47 6.94 14.41
CA GLN A 606 14.57 7.87 14.10
C GLN A 606 15.88 7.15 13.75
N GLU A 607 16.58 7.73 12.78
CA GLU A 607 17.96 7.40 12.39
C GLU A 607 18.89 8.57 12.72
N GLU A 608 20.18 8.27 12.73
CA GLU A 608 21.24 9.25 12.87
C GLU A 608 22.35 8.96 11.87
N ILE A 609 22.80 9.99 11.15
CA ILE A 609 24.10 9.98 10.49
C ILE A 609 25.14 10.24 11.58
N PHE A 610 25.93 9.21 11.88
CA PHE A 610 26.84 9.22 13.04
C PHE A 610 28.32 9.15 12.65
N TYR A 611 28.61 8.78 11.41
CA TYR A 611 29.97 8.56 10.92
C TYR A 611 30.12 9.11 9.50
N MET A 612 31.31 9.66 9.22
CA MET A 612 31.72 10.09 7.89
C MET A 612 33.16 9.66 7.56
N TYR A 613 33.44 9.44 6.28
CA TYR A 613 34.79 9.27 5.74
C TYR A 613 34.97 10.12 4.49
N ASP A 614 35.93 11.04 4.50
CA ASP A 614 36.26 11.89 3.36
C ASP A 614 37.36 11.25 2.50
N THR A 615 37.04 10.90 1.25
CA THR A 615 37.96 10.24 0.31
C THR A 615 39.10 11.14 -0.19
N LYS A 616 38.92 12.46 -0.15
CA LYS A 616 39.93 13.44 -0.60
C LYS A 616 40.99 13.64 0.47
N THR A 617 40.57 13.70 1.73
CA THR A 617 41.48 13.93 2.87
C THR A 617 41.91 12.66 3.59
N ASN A 618 41.26 11.52 3.31
CA ASN A 618 41.42 10.25 4.03
C ASN A 618 41.17 10.39 5.54
N LYS A 619 40.22 11.24 5.92
CA LYS A 619 39.88 11.50 7.31
C LYS A 619 38.51 10.95 7.65
N GLU A 620 38.45 10.34 8.82
CA GLU A 620 37.21 9.88 9.45
C GLU A 620 36.69 10.92 10.43
N GLY A 621 35.38 11.02 10.53
CA GLY A 621 34.69 11.94 11.41
C GLY A 621 33.47 11.31 12.08
N LYS A 622 33.10 11.85 13.23
CA LYS A 622 31.83 11.52 13.91
C LYS A 622 30.86 12.67 13.73
N LEU A 623 29.61 12.33 13.50
CA LEU A 623 28.51 13.26 13.29
C LEU A 623 27.37 12.91 14.25
N SER A 624 26.38 13.79 14.33
CA SER A 624 25.15 13.55 15.09
C SER A 624 24.01 14.29 14.41
N ILE A 625 23.60 13.79 13.25
CA ILE A 625 22.52 14.38 12.45
C ILE A 625 21.35 13.41 12.47
N THR A 626 20.31 13.75 13.23
CA THR A 626 19.13 12.90 13.41
C THR A 626 18.03 13.21 12.41
N PHE A 627 17.33 12.19 11.94
CA PHE A 627 16.16 12.34 11.08
C PHE A 627 15.10 11.26 11.35
N ASP A 628 13.85 11.59 11.05
CA ASP A 628 12.72 10.69 11.31
C ASP A 628 12.55 9.68 10.17
N LYS A 629 12.06 8.48 10.49
CA LYS A 629 11.68 7.44 9.54
C LYS A 629 10.17 7.23 9.51
N ALA A 630 9.63 6.81 8.36
CA ALA A 630 8.21 6.48 8.23
C ALA A 630 7.86 5.10 8.86
N LYS A 631 8.81 4.16 8.82
CA LYS A 631 8.75 2.80 9.38
C LYS A 631 10.07 2.44 10.06
N GLU A 632 10.05 1.38 10.84
CA GLU A 632 11.17 1.01 11.73
C GLU A 632 12.47 0.72 10.99
N LYS A 633 12.41 -0.07 9.90
CA LYS A 633 13.60 -0.64 9.25
C LYS A 633 13.92 0.04 7.92
N VAL A 634 15.16 0.52 7.81
CA VAL A 634 15.72 1.05 6.56
C VAL A 634 16.21 -0.13 5.71
N GLN A 635 15.67 -0.24 4.50
CA GLN A 635 15.97 -1.35 3.59
C GLN A 635 16.92 -0.93 2.47
N SER A 636 16.86 0.34 2.06
CA SER A 636 17.88 0.98 1.22
C SER A 636 17.90 2.47 1.50
N LEU A 637 19.03 3.12 1.25
CA LEU A 637 19.17 4.56 1.30
C LEU A 637 20.16 5.02 0.23
N SER A 638 19.71 5.81 -0.73
CA SER A 638 20.54 6.27 -1.85
C SER A 638 20.39 7.77 -2.05
N TYR A 639 21.52 8.45 -2.23
CA TYR A 639 21.57 9.87 -2.56
C TYR A 639 21.39 10.10 -4.07
N ASN A 640 20.76 11.21 -4.45
CA ASN A 640 20.73 11.69 -5.83
C ASN A 640 21.30 13.13 -5.91
N PRO A 641 22.40 13.36 -6.63
CA PRO A 641 23.01 14.69 -6.76
C PRO A 641 22.16 15.67 -7.57
N ASN A 642 21.22 15.20 -8.40
CA ASN A 642 20.41 16.08 -9.26
C ASN A 642 19.34 16.87 -8.51
N ASP A 643 18.93 16.42 -7.32
CA ASP A 643 17.90 17.09 -6.52
C ASP A 643 18.25 17.18 -5.03
N HIS A 644 19.47 16.77 -4.65
CA HIS A 644 19.96 16.74 -3.28
C HIS A 644 19.00 15.98 -2.33
N ARG A 645 18.48 14.85 -2.79
CA ARG A 645 17.57 14.02 -2.00
C ARG A 645 18.16 12.69 -1.61
N LEU A 646 17.74 12.20 -0.44
CA LEU A 646 17.88 10.80 -0.06
C LEU A 646 16.60 10.06 -0.43
N TYR A 647 16.75 8.99 -1.19
CA TYR A 647 15.70 8.03 -1.51
C TYR A 647 15.85 6.80 -0.62
N MET A 648 14.80 6.50 0.13
CA MET A 648 14.76 5.42 1.11
C MET A 648 13.64 4.43 0.77
N PHE A 649 13.95 3.15 0.83
CA PHE A 649 12.94 2.09 0.86
C PHE A 649 12.74 1.64 2.30
N ASN A 650 11.52 1.81 2.82
CA ASN A 650 11.23 1.69 4.25
C ASN A 650 10.03 0.76 4.46
N ASP A 651 10.30 -0.53 4.66
CA ASP A 651 9.29 -1.61 4.81
C ASP A 651 8.18 -1.58 3.74
N GLY A 652 8.61 -1.53 2.48
CA GLY A 652 7.70 -1.51 1.32
C GLY A 652 7.27 -0.11 0.87
N TYR A 653 7.51 0.94 1.67
CA TYR A 653 7.18 2.32 1.31
C TYR A 653 8.36 3.02 0.62
N LEU A 654 8.01 3.83 -0.38
CA LEU A 654 8.92 4.69 -1.13
C LEU A 654 8.97 6.05 -0.42
N VAL A 655 10.09 6.37 0.23
CA VAL A 655 10.23 7.59 1.05
C VAL A 655 11.40 8.41 0.55
N HIS A 656 11.29 9.75 0.54
CA HIS A 656 12.43 10.61 0.27
C HIS A 656 12.57 11.77 1.27
N TYR A 657 13.77 12.35 1.31
CA TYR A 657 14.14 13.46 2.19
C TYR A 657 14.91 14.50 1.38
N ASP A 658 14.68 15.78 1.64
CA ASP A 658 15.48 16.88 1.11
C ASP A 658 16.69 17.11 2.03
N LEU A 659 17.87 17.28 1.45
CA LEU A 659 19.11 17.60 2.17
C LEU A 659 19.44 19.09 2.09
N SER A 660 20.12 19.57 3.12
CA SER A 660 20.74 20.90 3.14
C SER A 660 22.17 20.79 3.64
N PHE A 661 23.10 21.49 3.00
CA PHE A 661 24.54 21.44 3.24
C PHE A 661 25.06 22.72 3.92
N ILE A 662 26.24 22.64 4.55
CA ILE A 662 26.94 23.76 5.24
C ILE A 662 28.10 24.30 4.41
#